data_AF-G2DBR3-F1
#
_entry.id   AF-G2DBR3-F1
#
_cell.length_a   1.000
_cell.length_b   1.000
_cell.length_c   1.000
_cell.angle_alpha   90.00
_cell.angle_beta   90.00
_cell.angle_gamma   90.00
#
_symmetry.space_group_name_H-M   'P 1'
#
loop_
_entity.id
_entity.type
_entity.pdbx_description
1 polymer ?
#
loop_
_entity_poly.entity_id
_entity_poly.type
_entity_poly.pdbx_seq_one_letter_code
_entity_poly.pdbx_strand_id
1 'polypeptide(L)'
;MNELDQKINTHFPGLVVRKDLVKTVKGNAIVPSYVLEYLLGQYCATSDEASIQTGIETVKEILRKHYVHRNEAGLVRSNIKEKGRYKVIDKISVALNDKTDAYEATFSNLGIKKVLVDSGTVKSHPKLLVSGVWCIADIEYEFTEDKNACPWILSTLKPIQLSHFDFDGYVEARKQFTTDEWIDLLIQSIGFNPEMFGRRSKLTQLIRLIPFCERNYNLIELGPKGTGKSHIYSEFSPHGILISGGEVTVPKLFVNNSTGKIGLVGFWDVVAFDEFAGKKKQVNKALVDIMKNYMANKSFSRGVETLGAEASMVFVGNTQHTVPYMLKHSDLFDELPDKFYDSAFLDRIHFYIPGWEVEIIRGEMFSNGYGFVVDYLAEILRSLRNHDYSDRYQEYFSLSSDISTRDRDGINKTFSGLMKILFPHGGASKEEIEELLRFAIEGRKRVKDQLMRIDSTYGDVRFSYFDLTGKTKLVTTLEEEEYPHYYHKTIAEGEDGEIGETGSVPSALASTESPASAEPVLKEKHLTFQENQKGISYDTLLGSYLKGATKITVTDPYIRLFYQMRNFMEFLETVVKHKAQEDEVAVHLVTTEDEFKGEQQKENFEKMKESASAVGVDFTWEFDGTGTIHARHIVTDHGWKISLDRGLDIFQHYEMNDAFTFANRLQQYRPCKAFEVTFIRHKQKEQEGDSHE
;
A
#
# COMPACT_ATOMS: atom_id res chain seq x y z
N MET A 1 -25.99 -5.97 2.58
CA MET A 1 -24.86 -6.35 3.46
C MET A 1 -24.32 -7.67 2.96
N ASN A 2 -23.05 -7.73 2.58
CA ASN A 2 -22.43 -8.97 2.05
C ASN A 2 -22.12 -9.96 3.19
N GLU A 3 -21.70 -11.18 2.87
CA GLU A 3 -21.40 -12.22 3.88
C GLU A 3 -20.29 -11.79 4.84
N LEU A 4 -19.25 -11.13 4.32
CA LEU A 4 -18.14 -10.61 5.12
C LEU A 4 -18.63 -9.58 6.16
N ASP A 5 -19.42 -8.60 5.77
CA ASP A 5 -19.98 -7.57 6.66
C ASP A 5 -20.84 -8.19 7.78
N GLN A 6 -21.63 -9.24 7.48
CA GLN A 6 -22.44 -9.94 8.48
C GLN A 6 -21.54 -10.64 9.52
N LYS A 7 -20.49 -11.31 9.05
CA LYS A 7 -19.50 -11.98 9.90
C LYS A 7 -18.74 -10.98 10.78
N ILE A 8 -18.35 -9.84 10.22
CA ILE A 8 -17.70 -8.73 10.93
C ILE A 8 -18.59 -8.23 12.07
N ASN A 9 -19.85 -7.92 11.79
CA ASN A 9 -20.79 -7.45 12.82
C ASN A 9 -21.07 -8.50 13.91
N THR A 10 -21.04 -9.79 13.56
CA THR A 10 -21.26 -10.90 14.51
C THR A 10 -20.11 -11.04 15.50
N HIS A 11 -18.86 -10.96 15.03
CA HIS A 11 -17.68 -11.21 15.86
C HIS A 11 -17.09 -9.95 16.51
N PHE A 12 -17.42 -8.76 16.00
CA PHE A 12 -16.91 -7.49 16.52
C PHE A 12 -18.03 -6.47 16.83
N PRO A 13 -19.07 -6.86 17.59
CA PRO A 13 -20.18 -5.95 17.91
C PRO A 13 -19.67 -4.74 18.71
N GLY A 14 -20.06 -3.53 18.30
CA GLY A 14 -19.63 -2.29 18.96
C GLY A 14 -18.21 -1.82 18.61
N LEU A 15 -17.44 -2.59 17.82
CA LEU A 15 -16.03 -2.31 17.51
C LEU A 15 -15.80 -2.00 16.02
N VAL A 16 -16.87 -2.06 15.22
CA VAL A 16 -16.88 -1.85 13.77
C VAL A 16 -17.93 -0.81 13.39
N VAL A 17 -17.66 -0.12 12.29
CA VAL A 17 -18.53 0.93 11.76
C VAL A 17 -18.53 0.88 10.23
N ARG A 18 -19.66 1.26 9.63
CA ARG A 18 -19.78 1.37 8.17
C ARG A 18 -18.99 2.60 7.69
N LYS A 19 -18.06 2.39 6.76
CA LYS A 19 -17.01 3.37 6.43
C LYS A 19 -17.47 4.54 5.57
N ASP A 20 -18.57 4.40 4.85
CA ASP A 20 -19.24 5.47 4.10
C ASP A 20 -19.79 6.58 5.02
N LEU A 21 -20.19 6.23 6.25
CA LEU A 21 -20.84 7.14 7.19
C LEU A 21 -19.97 8.34 7.55
N VAL A 22 -18.65 8.16 7.60
CA VAL A 22 -17.71 9.24 7.89
C VAL A 22 -17.86 10.36 6.87
N LYS A 23 -17.99 10.04 5.57
CA LYS A 23 -18.19 11.05 4.51
C LYS A 23 -19.54 11.77 4.68
N THR A 24 -20.59 11.02 5.01
CA THR A 24 -21.95 11.54 5.21
C THR A 24 -22.06 12.49 6.40
N VAL A 25 -21.29 12.26 7.47
CA VAL A 25 -21.28 13.11 8.67
C VAL A 25 -20.29 14.26 8.57
N LYS A 26 -19.11 14.04 7.96
CA LYS A 26 -18.04 15.03 7.90
C LYS A 26 -18.52 16.34 7.27
N GLY A 27 -19.26 16.29 6.17
CA GLY A 27 -19.83 17.49 5.53
C GLY A 27 -18.80 18.62 5.41
N ASN A 28 -19.09 19.79 6.01
CA ASN A 28 -18.18 20.94 6.12
C ASN A 28 -17.46 21.04 7.49
N ALA A 29 -17.65 20.08 8.39
CA ALA A 29 -17.07 20.12 9.72
C ALA A 29 -15.57 19.79 9.67
N ILE A 30 -14.74 20.69 10.21
CA ILE A 30 -13.28 20.54 10.26
C ILE A 30 -12.89 19.70 11.49
N VAL A 31 -13.38 18.47 11.51
CA VAL A 31 -13.16 17.50 12.61
C VAL A 31 -12.30 16.36 12.06
N PRO A 32 -11.26 15.90 12.79
CA PRO A 32 -10.48 14.73 12.37
C PRO A 32 -11.37 13.50 12.19
N SER A 33 -11.05 12.66 11.20
CA SER A 33 -11.88 11.49 10.85
C SER A 33 -12.00 10.50 12.00
N TYR A 34 -10.93 10.26 12.77
CA TYR A 34 -10.99 9.36 13.94
C TYR A 34 -11.93 9.85 15.05
N VAL A 35 -12.12 11.17 15.20
CA VAL A 35 -13.10 11.71 16.16
C VAL A 35 -14.52 11.43 15.69
N LEU A 36 -14.77 11.57 14.39
CA LEU A 36 -16.06 11.23 13.78
C LEU A 36 -16.35 9.73 13.91
N GLU A 37 -15.37 8.89 13.61
CA GLU A 37 -15.49 7.43 13.73
C GLU A 37 -15.72 6.98 15.17
N TYR A 38 -15.07 7.62 16.15
CA TYR A 38 -15.35 7.34 17.56
C TYR A 38 -16.81 7.65 17.93
N LEU A 39 -17.33 8.81 17.52
CA LEU A 39 -18.73 9.15 17.77
C LEU A 39 -19.68 8.21 17.03
N LEU A 40 -19.40 7.90 15.76
CA LEU A 40 -20.18 6.95 14.98
C LEU A 40 -20.13 5.54 15.58
N GLY A 41 -18.99 5.10 16.13
CA GLY A 41 -18.88 3.83 16.84
C GLY A 41 -19.76 3.76 18.10
N GLN A 42 -20.06 4.89 18.73
CA GLN A 42 -20.96 4.94 19.90
C GLN A 42 -22.44 4.91 19.54
N TYR A 43 -22.83 5.54 18.42
CA TYR A 43 -24.24 5.76 18.07
C TYR A 43 -24.72 4.98 16.84
N CYS A 44 -23.81 4.41 16.06
CA CYS A 44 -24.09 3.73 14.77
C CYS A 44 -23.46 2.33 14.69
N ALA A 45 -23.06 1.71 15.81
CA ALA A 45 -22.52 0.34 15.83
C ALA A 45 -23.63 -0.73 15.78
N THR A 46 -24.47 -0.67 14.75
CA THR A 46 -25.55 -1.63 14.47
C THR A 46 -25.72 -1.77 12.98
N SER A 47 -26.27 -2.90 12.53
CA SER A 47 -26.60 -3.16 11.12
C SER A 47 -28.00 -2.67 10.71
N ASP A 48 -28.80 -2.16 11.65
CA ASP A 48 -30.15 -1.64 11.39
C ASP A 48 -30.12 -0.22 10.83
N GLU A 49 -30.56 -0.05 9.58
CA GLU A 49 -30.51 1.25 8.87
C GLU A 49 -31.30 2.36 9.57
N ALA A 50 -32.43 2.04 10.21
CA ALA A 50 -33.23 3.04 10.93
C ALA A 50 -32.49 3.58 12.17
N SER A 51 -31.84 2.68 12.92
CA SER A 51 -30.98 3.03 14.04
C SER A 51 -29.74 3.79 13.60
N ILE A 52 -29.10 3.40 12.48
CA ILE A 52 -27.95 4.11 11.90
C ILE A 52 -28.35 5.55 11.56
N GLN A 53 -29.48 5.76 10.90
CA GLN A 53 -29.94 7.10 10.51
C GLN A 53 -30.17 8.00 11.74
N THR A 54 -30.81 7.45 12.78
CA THR A 54 -31.01 8.16 14.05
C THR A 54 -29.67 8.47 14.73
N GLY A 55 -28.73 7.54 14.69
CA GLY A 55 -27.36 7.73 15.19
C GLY A 55 -26.62 8.84 14.45
N ILE A 56 -26.72 8.89 13.12
CA ILE A 56 -26.13 9.95 12.29
C ILE A 56 -26.66 11.33 12.70
N GLU A 57 -27.97 11.46 12.90
CA GLU A 57 -28.59 12.72 13.34
C GLU A 57 -28.10 13.13 14.72
N THR A 58 -27.98 12.17 15.64
CA THR A 58 -27.43 12.38 16.98
C THR A 58 -25.99 12.87 16.93
N VAL A 59 -25.14 12.24 16.12
CA VAL A 59 -23.72 12.65 15.95
C VAL A 59 -23.63 14.05 15.34
N LYS A 60 -24.43 14.35 14.30
CA LYS A 60 -24.49 15.69 13.71
C LYS A 60 -24.92 16.73 14.73
N GLU A 61 -25.88 16.41 15.60
CA GLU A 61 -26.32 17.31 16.66
C GLU A 61 -25.24 17.52 17.73
N ILE A 62 -24.53 16.46 18.14
CA ILE A 62 -23.41 16.54 19.09
C ILE A 62 -22.32 17.46 18.54
N LEU A 63 -21.92 17.28 17.28
CA LEU A 63 -20.91 18.11 16.65
C LEU A 63 -21.38 19.57 16.57
N ARG A 64 -22.61 19.81 16.09
CA ARG A 64 -23.16 21.17 15.98
C ARG A 64 -23.23 21.90 17.33
N LYS A 65 -23.54 21.21 18.42
CA LYS A 65 -23.68 21.82 19.75
C LYS A 65 -22.36 21.93 20.51
N HIS A 66 -21.50 20.91 20.41
CA HIS A 66 -20.37 20.75 21.32
C HIS A 66 -19.02 20.98 20.65
N TYR A 67 -18.89 20.84 19.33
CA TYR A 67 -17.63 21.13 18.65
C TYR A 67 -17.33 22.62 18.67
N VAL A 68 -16.13 22.98 19.12
CA VAL A 68 -15.73 24.39 19.20
C VAL A 68 -15.04 24.80 17.91
N HIS A 69 -15.69 25.63 17.12
CA HIS A 69 -15.06 26.34 16.02
C HIS A 69 -14.31 27.58 16.54
N ARG A 70 -13.07 27.79 16.07
CA ARG A 70 -12.22 28.91 16.55
C ARG A 70 -12.84 30.29 16.39
N ASN A 71 -13.59 30.52 15.31
CA ASN A 71 -14.31 31.77 15.05
C ASN A 71 -15.52 31.97 15.98
N GLU A 72 -16.06 30.90 16.57
CA GLU A 72 -17.22 30.94 17.47
C GLU A 72 -16.83 30.80 18.96
N ALA A 73 -15.54 30.69 19.27
CA ALA A 73 -15.04 30.50 20.63
C ALA A 73 -15.54 31.57 21.63
N GLY A 74 -15.74 32.81 21.18
CA GLY A 74 -16.34 33.88 21.99
C GLY A 74 -17.78 33.58 22.40
N LEU A 75 -18.60 33.09 21.45
CA LEU A 75 -19.99 32.71 21.68
C LEU A 75 -20.09 31.51 22.62
N VAL A 76 -19.25 30.48 22.41
CA VAL A 76 -19.22 29.29 23.28
C VAL A 76 -18.84 29.67 24.71
N ARG A 77 -17.84 30.54 24.90
CA ARG A 77 -17.47 31.05 26.23
C ARG A 77 -18.62 31.81 26.91
N SER A 78 -19.36 32.63 26.17
CA SER A 78 -20.56 33.28 26.69
C SER A 78 -21.64 32.27 27.09
N ASN A 79 -21.87 31.25 26.26
CA ASN A 79 -22.83 30.19 26.57
C ASN A 79 -22.46 29.40 27.83
N ILE A 80 -21.17 29.11 28.04
CA ILE A 80 -20.69 28.47 29.27
C ILE A 80 -21.02 29.35 30.48
N LYS A 81 -20.71 30.65 30.41
CA LYS A 81 -21.00 31.61 31.49
C LYS A 81 -22.49 31.67 31.82
N GLU A 82 -23.36 31.80 30.82
CA GLU A 82 -24.80 31.95 31.05
C GLU A 82 -25.48 30.64 31.51
N LYS A 83 -24.97 29.48 31.09
CA LYS A 83 -25.53 28.17 31.45
C LYS A 83 -24.88 27.53 32.67
N GLY A 84 -23.77 28.08 33.17
CA GLY A 84 -22.97 27.55 34.26
C GLY A 84 -22.07 26.38 33.85
N ARG A 85 -22.62 25.36 33.16
CA ARG A 85 -21.88 24.18 32.69
C ARG A 85 -22.16 23.90 31.21
N TYR A 86 -21.12 23.58 30.45
CA TYR A 86 -21.25 23.23 29.05
C TYR A 86 -20.27 22.12 28.64
N LYS A 87 -20.72 21.23 27.75
CA LYS A 87 -19.89 20.20 27.14
C LYS A 87 -19.25 20.74 25.86
N VAL A 88 -17.95 20.53 25.70
CA VAL A 88 -17.16 20.94 24.53
C VAL A 88 -16.33 19.79 23.98
N ILE A 89 -16.16 19.76 22.67
CA ILE A 89 -15.21 18.91 21.95
C ILE A 89 -14.09 19.82 21.44
N ASP A 90 -12.89 19.63 21.98
CA ASP A 90 -11.71 20.44 21.67
C ASP A 90 -10.42 19.62 21.78
N LYS A 91 -9.34 20.12 21.17
CA LYS A 91 -7.99 19.61 21.36
C LYS A 91 -7.37 20.26 22.59
N ILE A 92 -7.15 19.45 23.64
CA ILE A 92 -6.66 19.90 24.94
C ILE A 92 -5.21 19.47 25.12
N SER A 93 -4.35 20.41 25.51
CA SER A 93 -2.98 20.16 25.95
C SER A 93 -2.82 20.57 27.41
N VAL A 94 -1.90 19.93 28.14
CA VAL A 94 -1.63 20.20 29.55
C VAL A 94 -0.15 20.54 29.71
N ALA A 95 0.19 21.41 30.67
CA ALA A 95 1.57 21.65 31.07
C ALA A 95 1.66 21.72 32.61
N LEU A 96 2.77 21.29 33.18
CA LEU A 96 3.08 21.56 34.58
C LEU A 96 3.52 23.03 34.71
N ASN A 97 2.89 23.77 35.61
CA ASN A 97 3.33 25.10 36.01
C ASN A 97 4.10 25.00 37.33
N ASP A 98 5.43 24.98 37.22
CA ASP A 98 6.33 24.83 38.37
C ASP A 98 6.21 25.97 39.40
N LYS A 99 5.64 27.12 39.02
CA LYS A 99 5.46 28.27 39.93
C LYS A 99 4.26 28.10 40.84
N THR A 100 3.22 27.42 40.35
CA THR A 100 1.96 27.19 41.08
C THR A 100 1.81 25.74 41.52
N ASP A 101 2.77 24.88 41.19
CA ASP A 101 2.76 23.43 41.43
C ASP A 101 1.45 22.77 40.96
N ALA A 102 0.99 23.16 39.78
CA ALA A 102 -0.29 22.73 39.23
C ALA A 102 -0.21 22.35 37.76
N TYR A 103 -1.00 21.37 37.35
CA TYR A 103 -1.20 21.07 35.94
C TYR A 103 -2.26 22.01 35.35
N GLU A 104 -1.89 22.65 34.23
CA GLU A 104 -2.71 23.65 33.56
C GLU A 104 -3.03 23.19 32.13
N ALA A 105 -4.32 23.01 31.84
CA ALA A 105 -4.83 22.75 30.51
C ALA A 105 -4.98 24.03 29.67
N THR A 106 -4.73 23.86 28.37
CA THR A 106 -4.97 24.81 27.30
C THR A 106 -5.85 24.16 26.25
N PHE A 107 -6.97 24.83 25.95
CA PHE A 107 -7.95 24.44 24.96
C PHE A 107 -7.65 25.15 23.63
N SER A 108 -7.40 24.38 22.57
CA SER A 108 -6.88 24.90 21.32
C SER A 108 -7.90 25.76 20.56
N ASN A 109 -9.16 25.35 20.54
CA ASN A 109 -10.20 26.04 19.79
C ASN A 109 -11.00 27.01 20.64
N LEU A 110 -11.34 26.63 21.89
CA LEU A 110 -12.03 27.49 22.85
C LEU A 110 -11.13 28.65 23.32
N GLY A 111 -9.81 28.49 23.23
CA GLY A 111 -8.84 29.54 23.50
C GLY A 111 -8.69 29.89 24.98
N ILE A 112 -9.11 29.01 25.89
CA ILE A 112 -8.90 29.15 27.33
C ILE A 112 -7.59 28.47 27.75
N LYS A 113 -6.95 29.04 28.76
CA LYS A 113 -5.63 28.62 29.28
C LYS A 113 -5.67 28.61 30.79
N LYS A 114 -4.70 27.94 31.40
CA LYS A 114 -4.53 27.84 32.86
C LYS A 114 -5.68 27.13 33.57
N VAL A 115 -6.42 26.29 32.86
CA VAL A 115 -7.51 25.51 33.46
C VAL A 115 -6.89 24.42 34.31
N LEU A 116 -7.20 24.37 35.61
CA LEU A 116 -6.58 23.39 36.50
C LEU A 116 -7.00 21.96 36.14
N VAL A 117 -6.04 21.04 36.16
CA VAL A 117 -6.25 19.61 35.91
C VAL A 117 -5.68 18.82 37.08
N ASP A 118 -6.41 17.81 37.53
CA ASP A 118 -5.91 16.94 38.60
C ASP A 118 -4.75 16.05 38.10
N SER A 119 -3.85 15.72 39.02
CA SER A 119 -2.69 14.88 38.70
C SER A 119 -3.05 13.46 38.24
N GLY A 120 -4.22 12.93 38.65
CA GLY A 120 -4.69 11.61 38.25
C GLY A 120 -5.01 11.56 36.77
N THR A 121 -5.78 12.54 36.27
CA THR A 121 -6.11 12.69 34.84
C THR A 121 -4.85 12.77 33.97
N VAL A 122 -3.83 13.51 34.41
CA VAL A 122 -2.56 13.64 33.67
C VAL A 122 -1.77 12.33 33.67
N LYS A 123 -1.70 11.63 34.81
CA LYS A 123 -1.03 10.31 34.91
C LYS A 123 -1.69 9.26 34.03
N SER A 124 -3.01 9.24 33.95
CA SER A 124 -3.76 8.32 33.09
C SER A 124 -3.64 8.66 31.60
N HIS A 125 -3.38 9.94 31.27
CA HIS A 125 -3.33 10.42 29.88
C HIS A 125 -2.09 11.29 29.61
N PRO A 126 -0.87 10.72 29.67
CA PRO A 126 0.38 11.47 29.59
C PRO A 126 0.55 12.24 28.27
N LYS A 127 -0.13 11.80 27.19
CA LYS A 127 -0.14 12.48 25.88
C LYS A 127 -0.66 13.90 25.91
N LEU A 128 -1.47 14.26 26.92
CA LEU A 128 -1.92 15.64 27.11
C LEU A 128 -0.73 16.60 27.27
N LEU A 129 0.43 16.14 27.78
CA LEU A 129 1.60 16.99 28.09
C LEU A 129 2.46 17.42 26.88
N VAL A 130 2.17 16.91 25.69
CA VAL A 130 3.09 16.96 24.53
C VAL A 130 2.53 17.83 23.43
N SER A 131 1.47 17.37 22.78
CA SER A 131 0.87 17.94 21.57
C SER A 131 -0.62 18.21 21.72
N GLY A 132 -1.19 17.80 22.86
CA GLY A 132 -2.62 17.75 23.13
C GLY A 132 -3.37 16.64 22.40
N VAL A 133 -4.49 16.22 22.98
CA VAL A 133 -5.37 15.15 22.51
C VAL A 133 -6.79 15.71 22.33
N TRP A 134 -7.57 15.16 21.42
CA TRP A 134 -8.99 15.51 21.31
C TRP A 134 -9.78 14.92 22.47
N CYS A 135 -10.59 15.74 23.12
CA CYS A 135 -11.33 15.37 24.31
C CYS A 135 -12.75 15.91 24.24
N ILE A 136 -13.67 15.17 24.87
CA ILE A 136 -14.95 15.68 25.32
C ILE A 136 -14.74 16.15 26.76
N ALA A 137 -14.91 17.45 26.99
CA ALA A 137 -14.74 18.05 28.31
C ALA A 137 -16.00 18.78 28.75
N ASP A 138 -16.31 18.70 30.05
CA ASP A 138 -17.31 19.56 30.66
C ASP A 138 -16.59 20.73 31.34
N ILE A 139 -16.93 21.94 30.89
CA ILE A 139 -16.36 23.19 31.38
C ILE A 139 -17.42 24.00 32.11
N GLU A 140 -17.02 24.53 33.26
CA GLU A 140 -17.79 25.45 34.07
C GLU A 140 -17.09 26.81 34.14
N TYR A 141 -17.87 27.84 34.41
CA TYR A 141 -17.35 29.20 34.60
C TYR A 141 -17.85 29.75 35.93
N GLU A 142 -16.90 30.10 36.80
CA GLU A 142 -17.16 30.75 38.07
C GLU A 142 -16.31 32.02 38.16
N PHE A 143 -16.97 33.17 38.30
CA PHE A 143 -16.26 34.44 38.42
C PHE A 143 -15.55 34.51 39.78
N THR A 144 -14.29 34.96 39.75
CA THR A 144 -13.47 35.18 40.94
C THR A 144 -12.80 36.54 40.86
N GLU A 145 -12.73 37.25 42.00
CA GLU A 145 -12.02 38.53 42.11
C GLU A 145 -10.50 38.34 42.25
N ASP A 146 -10.03 37.12 42.51
CA ASP A 146 -8.61 36.80 42.57
C ASP A 146 -8.01 36.79 41.16
N LYS A 147 -7.07 37.71 40.92
CA LYS A 147 -6.36 37.85 39.64
C LYS A 147 -5.50 36.64 39.28
N ASN A 148 -5.14 35.80 40.25
CA ASN A 148 -4.34 34.60 40.03
C ASN A 148 -5.18 33.34 39.80
N ALA A 149 -6.48 33.37 40.14
CA ALA A 149 -7.36 32.23 39.97
C ALA A 149 -7.89 32.14 38.53
N CYS A 150 -7.92 30.93 37.97
CA CYS A 150 -8.55 30.69 36.67
C CYS A 150 -10.07 30.57 36.87
N PRO A 151 -10.91 31.39 36.20
CA PRO A 151 -12.37 31.32 36.35
C PRO A 151 -12.98 30.12 35.61
N TRP A 152 -12.19 29.40 34.83
CA TRP A 152 -12.63 28.22 34.09
C TRP A 152 -12.32 26.97 34.90
N ILE A 153 -13.35 26.17 35.17
CA ILE A 153 -13.25 24.95 35.96
C ILE A 153 -13.48 23.76 35.04
N LEU A 154 -12.57 22.78 35.10
CA LEU A 154 -12.68 21.52 34.37
C LEU A 154 -13.38 20.49 35.25
N SER A 155 -14.63 20.16 34.92
CA SER A 155 -15.41 19.19 35.70
C SER A 155 -15.12 17.76 35.26
N THR A 156 -15.07 17.52 33.95
CA THR A 156 -14.70 16.21 33.39
C THR A 156 -13.84 16.38 32.14
N LEU A 157 -12.88 15.48 31.95
CA LEU A 157 -12.07 15.39 30.75
C LEU A 157 -12.02 13.94 30.31
N LYS A 158 -12.61 13.66 29.14
CA LYS A 158 -12.60 12.33 28.53
C LYS A 158 -11.90 12.42 27.17
N PRO A 159 -10.70 11.85 27.03
CA PRO A 159 -10.08 11.71 25.72
C PRO A 159 -10.97 10.88 24.81
N ILE A 160 -10.98 11.24 23.53
CA ILE A 160 -11.66 10.48 22.47
C ILE A 160 -10.76 9.28 22.13
N GLN A 161 -10.79 8.28 23.01
CA GLN A 161 -10.02 7.04 22.96
C GLN A 161 -10.85 5.89 23.57
N LEU A 162 -10.54 4.65 23.22
CA LEU A 162 -11.18 3.46 23.75
C LEU A 162 -10.88 3.32 25.23
N SER A 163 -11.94 3.03 25.99
CA SER A 163 -11.83 2.88 27.45
C SER A 163 -11.16 1.58 27.87
N HIS A 164 -11.29 0.52 27.07
CA HIS A 164 -10.70 -0.79 27.33
C HIS A 164 -10.46 -1.52 26.01
N PHE A 165 -9.32 -2.20 25.90
CA PHE A 165 -8.95 -3.02 24.76
C PHE A 165 -8.71 -4.47 25.22
N ASP A 166 -9.49 -5.40 24.66
CA ASP A 166 -9.39 -6.85 24.92
C ASP A 166 -8.61 -7.52 23.77
N PHE A 167 -7.32 -7.77 24.01
CA PHE A 167 -6.45 -8.40 23.02
C PHE A 167 -6.77 -9.88 22.80
N ASP A 168 -7.14 -10.61 23.85
CA ASP A 168 -7.42 -12.05 23.76
C ASP A 168 -8.72 -12.28 22.97
N GLY A 169 -9.75 -11.47 23.23
CA GLY A 169 -10.98 -11.46 22.44
C GLY A 169 -10.73 -11.18 20.95
N TYR A 170 -9.82 -10.25 20.62
CA TYR A 170 -9.41 -9.98 19.25
C TYR A 170 -8.73 -11.18 18.58
N VAL A 171 -7.83 -11.87 19.28
CA VAL A 171 -7.13 -13.06 18.79
C VAL A 171 -8.09 -14.22 18.56
N GLU A 172 -9.04 -14.47 19.45
CA GLU A 172 -10.05 -15.51 19.28
C GLU A 172 -11.02 -15.20 18.13
N ALA A 173 -11.45 -13.94 18.00
CA ALA A 173 -12.30 -13.51 16.89
C ALA A 173 -11.58 -13.66 15.54
N ARG A 174 -10.28 -13.33 15.46
CA ARG A 174 -9.45 -13.52 14.25
C ARG A 174 -9.52 -14.96 13.72
N LYS A 175 -9.54 -15.98 14.58
CA LYS A 175 -9.58 -17.40 14.18
C LYS A 175 -10.83 -17.78 13.39
N GLN A 176 -11.88 -16.97 13.47
CA GLN A 176 -13.14 -17.22 12.77
C GLN A 176 -13.07 -16.81 11.29
N PHE A 177 -12.05 -16.06 10.87
CA PHE A 177 -11.88 -15.55 9.51
C PHE A 177 -10.82 -16.31 8.74
N THR A 178 -11.03 -16.52 7.45
CA THR A 178 -9.95 -16.94 6.54
C THR A 178 -8.92 -15.81 6.39
N THR A 179 -7.74 -16.11 5.87
CA THR A 179 -6.70 -15.08 5.62
C THR A 179 -7.18 -14.02 4.64
N ASP A 180 -7.86 -14.40 3.56
CA ASP A 180 -8.36 -13.45 2.56
C ASP A 180 -9.47 -12.55 3.13
N GLU A 181 -10.44 -13.13 3.86
CA GLU A 181 -11.47 -12.34 4.56
C GLU A 181 -10.86 -11.36 5.56
N TRP A 182 -9.80 -11.80 6.26
CA TRP A 182 -9.13 -10.97 7.25
C TRP A 182 -8.38 -9.80 6.62
N ILE A 183 -7.65 -10.05 5.53
CA ILE A 183 -7.01 -8.99 4.75
C ILE A 183 -8.07 -8.01 4.27
N ASP A 184 -9.20 -8.49 3.76
CA ASP A 184 -10.28 -7.65 3.26
C ASP A 184 -10.89 -6.77 4.36
N LEU A 185 -11.13 -7.33 5.55
CA LEU A 185 -11.55 -6.56 6.73
C LEU A 185 -10.53 -5.47 7.09
N LEU A 186 -9.23 -5.78 7.09
CA LEU A 186 -8.18 -4.78 7.39
C LEU A 186 -8.15 -3.67 6.34
N ILE A 187 -8.31 -4.01 5.05
CA ILE A 187 -8.37 -3.06 3.94
C ILE A 187 -9.63 -2.17 4.03
N GLN A 188 -10.78 -2.74 4.38
CA GLN A 188 -11.99 -1.97 4.69
C GLN A 188 -11.77 -1.06 5.91
N SER A 189 -11.04 -1.53 6.93
CA SER A 189 -10.77 -0.77 8.15
C SER A 189 -9.93 0.48 7.92
N ILE A 190 -8.97 0.44 6.98
CA ILE A 190 -8.21 1.61 6.52
C ILE A 190 -8.98 2.49 5.51
N GLY A 191 -10.20 2.07 5.12
CA GLY A 191 -11.15 2.86 4.32
C GLY A 191 -11.24 2.49 2.83
N PHE A 192 -10.56 1.42 2.38
CA PHE A 192 -10.52 1.04 0.97
C PHE A 192 -11.42 -0.15 0.64
N ASN A 193 -11.98 -0.18 -0.57
CA ASN A 193 -12.77 -1.30 -1.08
C ASN A 193 -11.82 -2.44 -1.51
N PRO A 194 -11.81 -3.61 -0.82
CA PRO A 194 -10.88 -4.70 -1.11
C PRO A 194 -11.00 -5.29 -2.52
N GLU A 195 -12.17 -5.19 -3.16
CA GLU A 195 -12.39 -5.71 -4.52
C GLU A 195 -11.57 -4.97 -5.59
N MET A 196 -11.17 -3.73 -5.30
CA MET A 196 -10.39 -2.89 -6.21
C MET A 196 -8.87 -3.16 -6.12
N PHE A 197 -8.42 -4.05 -5.23
CA PHE A 197 -7.00 -4.29 -5.00
C PHE A 197 -6.63 -5.76 -5.22
N GLY A 198 -5.54 -5.96 -5.94
CA GLY A 198 -4.80 -7.23 -5.98
C GLY A 198 -4.17 -7.60 -4.63
N ARG A 199 -3.75 -8.86 -4.47
CA ARG A 199 -3.19 -9.37 -3.20
C ARG A 199 -1.92 -8.62 -2.81
N ARG A 200 -1.02 -8.40 -3.76
CA ARG A 200 0.20 -7.59 -3.59
C ARG A 200 -0.14 -6.15 -3.19
N SER A 201 -1.12 -5.53 -3.85
CA SER A 201 -1.54 -4.16 -3.55
C SER A 201 -2.13 -4.04 -2.14
N LYS A 202 -2.89 -5.05 -1.68
CA LYS A 202 -3.37 -5.13 -0.29
C LYS A 202 -2.19 -5.22 0.69
N LEU A 203 -1.22 -6.11 0.45
CA LEU A 203 -0.01 -6.20 1.29
C LEU A 203 0.76 -4.87 1.34
N THR A 204 0.92 -4.18 0.22
CA THR A 204 1.54 -2.84 0.16
C THR A 204 0.81 -1.82 1.03
N GLN A 205 -0.53 -1.84 1.07
CA GLN A 205 -1.29 -0.99 1.99
C GLN A 205 -1.06 -1.37 3.45
N LEU A 206 -0.97 -2.67 3.77
CA LEU A 206 -0.74 -3.14 5.13
C LEU A 206 0.67 -2.85 5.64
N ILE A 207 1.69 -2.73 4.78
CA ILE A 207 3.04 -2.27 5.18
C ILE A 207 2.97 -0.90 5.85
N ARG A 208 2.06 0.00 5.41
CA ARG A 208 1.89 1.33 6.00
C ARG A 208 1.40 1.28 7.46
N LEU A 209 0.88 0.14 7.91
CA LEU A 209 0.47 -0.09 9.30
C LEU A 209 1.59 -0.60 10.20
N ILE A 210 2.65 -1.20 9.64
CA ILE A 210 3.77 -1.77 10.40
C ILE A 210 4.44 -0.77 11.34
N PRO A 211 4.67 0.51 10.96
CA PRO A 211 5.20 1.50 11.90
C PRO A 211 4.45 1.59 13.23
N PHE A 212 3.14 1.31 13.24
CA PHE A 212 2.31 1.31 14.43
C PHE A 212 2.43 0.03 15.27
N CYS A 213 2.71 -1.14 14.68
CA CYS A 213 2.84 -2.42 15.39
C CYS A 213 4.27 -2.91 15.62
N GLU A 214 5.26 -2.29 14.99
CA GLU A 214 6.68 -2.54 15.21
C GLU A 214 7.39 -1.34 15.79
N ARG A 215 8.26 -1.58 16.78
CA ARG A 215 9.03 -0.52 17.44
C ARG A 215 10.22 -0.13 16.57
N ASN A 216 10.44 1.18 16.40
CA ASN A 216 11.56 1.73 15.64
C ASN A 216 11.65 1.09 14.24
N TYR A 217 10.52 1.05 13.54
CA TYR A 217 10.43 0.61 12.16
C TYR A 217 10.50 1.81 11.21
N ASN A 218 11.65 1.96 10.57
CA ASN A 218 11.92 3.01 9.59
C ASN A 218 11.41 2.61 8.20
N LEU A 219 10.47 3.39 7.66
CA LEU A 219 9.79 3.14 6.39
C LEU A 219 9.98 4.35 5.48
N ILE A 220 10.16 4.12 4.18
CA ILE A 220 10.09 5.18 3.17
C ILE A 220 9.10 4.81 2.08
N GLU A 221 8.33 5.81 1.64
CA GLU A 221 7.43 5.69 0.51
C GLU A 221 7.64 6.88 -0.44
N LEU A 222 8.13 6.59 -1.65
CA LEU A 222 8.26 7.57 -2.72
C LEU A 222 7.44 7.12 -3.93
N GLY A 223 6.72 8.06 -4.53
CA GLY A 223 5.96 7.80 -5.76
C GLY A 223 5.13 8.97 -6.25
N PRO A 224 4.28 8.76 -7.27
CA PRO A 224 3.46 9.80 -7.88
C PRO A 224 2.50 10.48 -6.88
N LYS A 225 2.06 11.70 -7.19
CA LYS A 225 1.06 12.41 -6.39
C LYS A 225 -0.30 11.69 -6.43
N GLY A 226 -1.10 11.81 -5.37
CA GLY A 226 -2.48 11.29 -5.34
C GLY A 226 -2.65 9.84 -4.86
N THR A 227 -1.60 9.19 -4.37
CA THR A 227 -1.63 7.78 -3.90
C THR A 227 -1.93 7.61 -2.40
N GLY A 228 -2.42 8.67 -1.74
CA GLY A 228 -2.85 8.66 -0.32
C GLY A 228 -1.76 8.43 0.72
N LYS A 229 -0.49 8.60 0.34
CA LYS A 229 0.70 8.27 1.17
C LYS A 229 0.68 8.87 2.58
N SER A 230 0.19 10.10 2.71
CA SER A 230 0.20 10.83 3.99
C SER A 230 -1.05 10.59 4.84
N HIS A 231 -2.14 10.10 4.26
CA HIS A 231 -3.46 10.01 4.90
C HIS A 231 -3.47 9.08 6.12
N ILE A 232 -2.79 7.92 6.03
CA ILE A 232 -2.70 6.97 7.14
C ILE A 232 -1.99 7.61 8.34
N TYR A 233 -0.95 8.40 8.14
CA TYR A 233 -0.19 8.94 9.27
C TYR A 233 -0.82 10.18 9.92
N SER A 234 -1.81 10.81 9.28
CA SER A 234 -2.55 11.96 9.82
C SER A 234 -3.90 11.62 10.44
N GLU A 235 -4.66 10.69 9.84
CA GLU A 235 -6.08 10.49 10.17
C GLU A 235 -6.38 9.13 10.82
N PHE A 236 -5.48 8.15 10.72
CA PHE A 236 -5.76 6.75 11.08
C PHE A 236 -5.34 6.37 12.51
N SER A 237 -4.64 7.21 13.26
CA SER A 237 -4.26 6.82 14.62
C SER A 237 -4.04 7.99 15.57
N PRO A 238 -4.53 7.93 16.82
CA PRO A 238 -4.14 8.85 17.88
C PRO A 238 -2.70 8.62 18.37
N HIS A 239 -1.99 7.63 17.81
CA HIS A 239 -0.60 7.27 18.14
C HIS A 239 0.43 7.72 17.10
N GLY A 240 -0.02 8.37 16.01
CA GLY A 240 0.84 8.91 14.96
C GLY A 240 0.81 10.43 14.88
N ILE A 241 1.92 11.03 14.45
CA ILE A 241 1.99 12.45 14.10
C ILE A 241 2.62 12.65 12.72
N LEU A 242 1.95 13.44 11.88
CA LEU A 242 2.47 13.88 10.58
C LEU A 242 3.08 15.29 10.72
N ILE A 243 4.31 15.46 10.24
CA ILE A 243 5.04 16.74 10.24
C ILE A 243 5.56 17.05 8.83
N SER A 244 5.59 18.32 8.44
CA SER A 244 6.20 18.71 7.17
C SER A 244 7.72 18.56 7.23
N GLY A 245 8.31 17.88 6.25
CA GLY A 245 9.74 17.53 6.23
C GLY A 245 10.70 18.72 6.21
N GLY A 246 10.25 19.92 5.84
CA GLY A 246 11.10 21.13 5.78
C GLY A 246 11.24 21.91 7.10
N GLU A 247 10.42 21.62 8.11
CA GLU A 247 10.31 22.46 9.32
C GLU A 247 10.76 21.76 10.62
N VAL A 248 11.43 20.62 10.52
CA VAL A 248 11.78 19.80 11.68
C VAL A 248 13.14 20.20 12.24
N THR A 249 13.17 20.47 13.54
CA THR A 249 14.38 20.83 14.28
C THR A 249 14.71 19.75 15.30
N VAL A 250 15.99 19.65 15.70
CA VAL A 250 16.45 18.70 16.74
C VAL A 250 15.63 18.83 18.03
N PRO A 251 15.36 20.04 18.57
CA PRO A 251 14.57 20.18 19.80
C PRO A 251 13.13 19.68 19.67
N LYS A 252 12.52 19.82 18.49
CA LYS A 252 11.14 19.37 18.26
C LYS A 252 11.08 17.85 18.17
N LEU A 253 12.06 17.23 17.50
CA LEU A 253 12.05 15.78 17.28
C LEU A 253 12.56 14.99 18.50
N PHE A 254 13.70 15.39 19.08
CA PHE A 254 14.44 14.60 20.07
C PHE A 254 14.40 15.19 21.47
N VAL A 255 15.13 16.28 21.69
CA VAL A 255 15.20 16.93 23.00
C VAL A 255 15.64 18.37 22.85
N ASN A 256 14.97 19.24 23.58
CA ASN A 256 15.44 20.61 23.75
C ASN A 256 16.53 20.63 24.84
N ASN A 257 17.78 20.89 24.45
CA ASN A 257 18.90 20.90 25.40
C ASN A 257 18.78 21.99 26.47
N SER A 258 18.08 23.11 26.18
CA SER A 258 17.91 24.22 27.12
C SER A 258 16.86 23.94 28.19
N THR A 259 15.78 23.23 27.85
CA THR A 259 14.68 22.93 28.79
C THR A 259 14.68 21.49 29.29
N GLY A 260 15.42 20.59 28.63
CA GLY A 260 15.40 19.15 28.88
C GLY A 260 14.13 18.43 28.44
N LYS A 261 13.19 19.12 27.80
CA LYS A 261 11.93 18.53 27.36
C LYS A 261 12.18 17.57 26.19
N ILE A 262 11.73 16.32 26.34
CA ILE A 262 11.74 15.31 25.29
C ILE A 262 10.82 15.77 24.14
N GLY A 263 11.26 15.50 22.91
CA GLY A 263 10.56 15.82 21.68
C GLY A 263 9.58 14.72 21.27
N LEU A 264 9.12 14.78 20.02
CA LEU A 264 8.07 13.90 19.50
C LEU A 264 8.39 12.40 19.66
N VAL A 265 9.64 11.98 19.49
CA VAL A 265 9.99 10.54 19.51
C VAL A 265 9.75 9.86 20.87
N GLY A 266 9.69 10.62 21.96
CA GLY A 266 9.46 10.06 23.29
C GLY A 266 7.99 9.80 23.64
N PHE A 267 7.05 10.25 22.81
CA PHE A 267 5.62 10.24 23.15
C PHE A 267 4.71 9.64 22.08
N TRP A 268 5.20 9.54 20.84
CA TRP A 268 4.47 9.03 19.70
C TRP A 268 5.00 7.66 19.29
N ASP A 269 4.11 6.79 18.82
CA ASP A 269 4.51 5.48 18.30
C ASP A 269 5.05 5.59 16.87
N VAL A 270 4.55 6.58 16.11
CA VAL A 270 4.97 6.88 14.73
C VAL A 270 5.16 8.38 14.54
N VAL A 271 6.31 8.76 13.97
CA VAL A 271 6.59 10.12 13.49
C VAL A 271 6.79 10.06 11.98
N ALA A 272 5.84 10.63 11.23
CA ALA A 272 5.85 10.63 9.78
C ALA A 272 6.22 12.01 9.21
N PHE A 273 7.10 12.03 8.23
CA PHE A 273 7.55 13.22 7.51
C PHE A 273 6.86 13.30 6.16
N ASP A 274 5.96 14.25 6.00
CA ASP A 274 5.31 14.54 4.72
C ASP A 274 6.17 15.44 3.84
N GLU A 275 5.96 15.34 2.53
CA GLU A 275 6.74 16.04 1.52
C GLU A 275 8.24 15.92 1.75
N PHE A 276 8.71 14.76 2.20
CA PHE A 276 10.11 14.57 2.56
C PHE A 276 11.05 14.81 1.37
N ALA A 277 10.56 14.54 0.15
CA ALA A 277 11.24 14.82 -1.11
C ALA A 277 11.40 16.32 -1.39
N GLY A 278 12.54 16.68 -1.98
CA GLY A 278 12.87 18.00 -2.51
C GLY A 278 14.31 18.40 -2.22
N LYS A 279 15.19 18.34 -3.24
CA LYS A 279 16.62 18.71 -3.15
C LYS A 279 16.87 20.10 -2.54
N LYS A 280 15.96 21.06 -2.75
CA LYS A 280 16.09 22.45 -2.26
C LYS A 280 15.79 22.62 -0.76
N LYS A 281 15.34 21.58 -0.05
CA LYS A 281 15.00 21.69 1.37
C LYS A 281 16.26 21.81 2.22
N GLN A 282 16.33 22.90 3.01
CA GLN A 282 17.45 23.10 3.93
C GLN A 282 17.25 22.25 5.18
N VAL A 283 18.11 21.24 5.33
CA VAL A 283 18.09 20.32 6.47
C VAL A 283 19.35 20.53 7.31
N ASN A 284 19.19 20.52 8.63
CA ASN A 284 20.33 20.59 9.55
C ASN A 284 21.07 19.24 9.60
N LYS A 285 22.36 19.23 9.28
CA LYS A 285 23.20 18.01 9.33
C LYS A 285 23.19 17.32 10.71
N ALA A 286 23.19 18.10 11.78
CA ALA A 286 23.14 17.55 13.14
C ALA A 286 21.87 16.75 13.42
N LEU A 287 20.74 17.12 12.79
CA LEU A 287 19.50 16.34 12.88
C LEU A 287 19.69 14.96 12.26
N VAL A 288 20.25 14.89 11.05
CA VAL A 288 20.47 13.63 10.34
C VAL A 288 21.41 12.72 11.12
N ASP A 289 22.49 13.25 11.70
CA ASP A 289 23.44 12.47 12.48
C ASP A 289 22.81 11.88 13.76
N ILE A 290 21.95 12.64 14.46
CA ILE A 290 21.19 12.12 15.60
C ILE A 290 20.18 11.07 15.14
N MET A 291 19.50 11.29 14.01
CA MET A 291 18.57 10.32 13.43
C MET A 291 19.26 9.00 13.07
N LYS A 292 20.47 9.04 12.51
CA LYS A 292 21.27 7.84 12.26
C LYS A 292 21.48 7.03 13.55
N ASN A 293 21.89 7.67 14.64
CA ASN A 293 22.06 6.95 15.90
C ASN A 293 20.73 6.36 16.39
N TYR A 294 19.68 7.17 16.42
CA TYR A 294 18.35 6.78 16.87
C TYR A 294 17.74 5.62 16.08
N MET A 295 17.80 5.69 14.75
CA MET A 295 17.24 4.68 13.85
C MET A 295 17.96 3.33 13.92
N ALA A 296 19.20 3.31 14.42
CA ALA A 296 19.96 2.07 14.64
C ALA A 296 19.82 1.54 16.07
N ASN A 297 19.85 2.43 17.07
CA ASN A 297 20.04 2.05 18.47
C ASN A 297 18.83 2.35 19.37
N LYS A 298 17.72 2.88 18.81
CA LYS A 298 16.52 3.31 19.57
C LYS A 298 16.84 4.34 20.66
N SER A 299 17.94 5.07 20.51
CA SER A 299 18.43 5.99 21.53
C SER A 299 19.09 7.20 20.92
N PHE A 300 19.08 8.31 21.66
CA PHE A 300 19.72 9.55 21.27
C PHE A 300 20.38 10.19 22.49
N SER A 301 21.46 10.94 22.24
CA SER A 301 22.28 11.51 23.31
C SER A 301 21.87 12.95 23.64
N ARG A 302 21.78 13.25 24.93
CA ARG A 302 21.65 14.60 25.50
C ARG A 302 22.91 14.91 26.30
N GLY A 303 23.94 15.45 25.66
CA GLY A 303 25.22 15.65 26.32
C GLY A 303 25.84 14.31 26.74
N VAL A 304 25.83 14.01 28.04
CA VAL A 304 26.42 12.78 28.63
C VAL A 304 25.36 11.66 28.83
N GLU A 305 24.07 11.98 28.87
CA GLU A 305 23.00 11.02 29.16
C GLU A 305 22.37 10.50 27.85
N THR A 306 22.18 9.18 27.76
CA THR A 306 21.51 8.53 26.62
C THR A 306 20.05 8.26 26.96
N LEU A 307 19.13 8.79 26.15
CA LEU A 307 17.69 8.59 26.30
C LEU A 307 17.21 7.56 25.26
N GLY A 308 16.38 6.61 25.71
CA GLY A 308 15.72 5.65 24.83
C GLY A 308 14.36 6.15 24.35
N ALA A 309 14.00 5.80 23.11
CA ALA A 309 12.68 6.05 22.53
C ALA A 309 12.35 4.97 21.48
N GLU A 310 11.06 4.73 21.23
CA GLU A 310 10.61 3.59 20.43
C GLU A 310 9.84 3.99 19.17
N ALA A 311 9.64 5.29 18.93
CA ALA A 311 8.93 5.81 17.78
C ALA A 311 9.51 5.29 16.46
N SER A 312 8.63 4.82 15.59
CA SER A 312 8.92 4.46 14.21
C SER A 312 8.99 5.72 13.34
N MET A 313 9.89 5.73 12.35
CA MET A 313 10.09 6.87 11.46
C MET A 313 9.52 6.54 10.07
N VAL A 314 8.67 7.41 9.54
CA VAL A 314 8.14 7.24 8.19
C VAL A 314 8.49 8.45 7.34
N PHE A 315 8.99 8.21 6.13
CA PHE A 315 9.36 9.26 5.18
C PHE A 315 8.47 9.14 3.94
N VAL A 316 7.66 10.16 3.68
CA VAL A 316 6.74 10.18 2.54
C VAL A 316 7.15 11.28 1.59
N GLY A 317 7.42 10.94 0.33
CA GLY A 317 7.87 11.88 -0.68
C GLY A 317 7.26 11.62 -2.06
N ASN A 318 7.35 12.61 -2.95
CA ASN A 318 6.93 12.43 -4.33
C ASN A 318 8.14 12.26 -5.23
N THR A 319 8.03 11.40 -6.24
CA THR A 319 9.01 11.32 -7.34
C THR A 319 8.66 12.34 -8.41
N GLN A 320 9.65 13.00 -9.03
CA GLN A 320 9.40 13.89 -10.17
C GLN A 320 9.45 13.13 -11.50
N HIS A 321 10.30 12.11 -11.57
CA HIS A 321 10.56 11.34 -12.78
C HIS A 321 9.94 9.94 -12.72
N THR A 322 9.84 9.31 -13.89
CA THR A 322 9.42 7.91 -14.01
C THR A 322 10.54 6.98 -13.54
N VAL A 323 10.19 5.78 -13.10
CA VAL A 323 11.14 4.73 -12.68
C VAL A 323 12.26 4.50 -13.72
N PRO A 324 11.98 4.26 -15.03
CA PRO A 324 13.05 4.04 -16.00
C PRO A 324 13.96 5.26 -16.17
N TYR A 325 13.44 6.49 -16.02
CA TYR A 325 14.28 7.69 -16.07
C TYR A 325 15.21 7.75 -14.85
N MET A 326 14.69 7.55 -13.64
CA MET A 326 15.48 7.54 -12.41
C MET A 326 16.55 6.45 -12.47
N LEU A 327 16.19 5.22 -12.86
CA LEU A 327 17.16 4.12 -12.94
C LEU A 327 18.27 4.35 -13.97
N LYS A 328 17.99 5.11 -15.04
CA LYS A 328 18.95 5.44 -16.10
C LYS A 328 19.88 6.61 -15.74
N HIS A 329 19.38 7.59 -14.98
CA HIS A 329 20.08 8.86 -14.74
C HIS A 329 20.57 9.05 -13.30
N SER A 330 20.06 8.26 -12.35
CA SER A 330 20.40 8.33 -10.92
C SER A 330 19.99 7.03 -10.21
N ASP A 331 19.01 7.10 -9.31
CA ASP A 331 18.53 6.06 -8.41
C ASP A 331 17.14 6.42 -7.87
N LEU A 332 16.53 5.52 -7.10
CA LEU A 332 15.17 5.70 -6.58
C LEU A 332 15.07 6.72 -5.42
N PHE A 333 16.18 7.15 -4.82
CA PHE A 333 16.26 8.16 -3.76
C PHE A 333 16.66 9.54 -4.27
N ASP A 334 16.80 9.75 -5.59
CA ASP A 334 17.29 11.01 -6.18
C ASP A 334 16.56 12.25 -5.65
N GLU A 335 15.27 12.15 -5.35
CA GLU A 335 14.47 13.28 -4.88
C GLU A 335 14.68 13.65 -3.42
N LEU A 336 15.52 12.93 -2.66
CA LEU A 336 15.78 13.25 -1.27
C LEU A 336 16.60 14.55 -1.12
N PRO A 337 16.42 15.30 -0.01
CA PRO A 337 17.29 16.42 0.30
C PRO A 337 18.76 15.97 0.44
N ASP A 338 19.72 16.79 0.01
CA ASP A 338 21.15 16.45 -0.05
C ASP A 338 21.74 15.90 1.27
N LYS A 339 21.19 16.30 2.42
CA LYS A 339 21.66 15.82 3.74
C LYS A 339 21.11 14.45 4.11
N PHE A 340 19.97 14.05 3.56
CA PHE A 340 19.36 12.74 3.73
C PHE A 340 19.78 11.76 2.63
N TYR A 341 20.27 12.27 1.50
CA TYR A 341 20.94 11.49 0.46
C TYR A 341 22.35 11.07 0.96
N ASP A 342 22.35 10.16 1.93
CA ASP A 342 23.53 9.66 2.63
C ASP A 342 23.37 8.16 2.84
N SER A 343 24.34 7.38 2.35
CA SER A 343 24.24 5.91 2.34
C SER A 343 24.06 5.33 3.74
N ALA A 344 24.70 5.91 4.76
CA ALA A 344 24.55 5.46 6.14
C ALA A 344 23.15 5.74 6.70
N PHE A 345 22.54 6.88 6.37
CA PHE A 345 21.14 7.16 6.73
C PHE A 345 20.19 6.20 6.03
N LEU A 346 20.31 6.06 4.70
CA LEU A 346 19.44 5.24 3.88
C LEU A 346 19.51 3.75 4.24
N ASP A 347 20.69 3.26 4.66
CA ASP A 347 20.86 1.87 5.11
C ASP A 347 20.07 1.53 6.38
N ARG A 348 19.53 2.53 7.10
CA ARG A 348 18.65 2.33 8.27
C ARG A 348 17.16 2.28 7.92
N ILE A 349 16.80 2.45 6.65
CA ILE A 349 15.43 2.25 6.16
C ILE A 349 15.18 0.76 6.01
N HIS A 350 14.20 0.20 6.72
CA HIS A 350 13.95 -1.25 6.67
C HIS A 350 13.23 -1.66 5.39
N PHE A 351 12.36 -0.79 4.85
CA PHE A 351 11.54 -1.12 3.69
C PHE A 351 11.28 0.11 2.83
N TYR A 352 11.35 -0.07 1.51
CA TYR A 352 10.96 0.92 0.51
C TYR A 352 9.62 0.52 -0.11
N ILE A 353 8.58 1.32 0.08
CA ILE A 353 7.30 1.19 -0.62
C ILE A 353 7.42 1.84 -2.01
N PRO A 354 7.30 1.08 -3.10
CA PRO A 354 7.26 1.62 -4.46
C PRO A 354 5.91 2.29 -4.72
N GLY A 355 5.81 3.58 -4.43
CA GLY A 355 4.55 4.32 -4.54
C GLY A 355 4.00 4.41 -5.97
N TRP A 356 4.79 4.05 -6.99
CA TRP A 356 4.35 3.90 -8.39
C TRP A 356 3.60 2.60 -8.70
N GLU A 357 3.65 1.62 -7.80
CA GLU A 357 2.77 0.44 -7.85
C GLU A 357 1.37 0.74 -7.28
N VAL A 358 1.23 1.81 -6.49
CA VAL A 358 -0.05 2.21 -5.90
C VAL A 358 -0.82 3.09 -6.89
N GLU A 359 -2.05 2.70 -7.19
CA GLU A 359 -2.92 3.50 -8.06
C GLU A 359 -3.28 4.84 -7.42
N ILE A 360 -3.59 5.82 -8.27
CA ILE A 360 -4.11 7.10 -7.81
C ILE A 360 -5.48 6.85 -7.19
N ILE A 361 -5.66 7.27 -5.94
CA ILE A 361 -6.89 7.00 -5.18
C ILE A 361 -8.05 7.78 -5.77
N ARG A 362 -9.13 7.06 -6.10
CA ARG A 362 -10.39 7.59 -6.65
C ARG A 362 -11.56 7.37 -5.70
N GLY A 363 -12.68 8.03 -5.98
CA GLY A 363 -13.89 7.98 -5.15
C GLY A 363 -14.47 6.57 -4.97
N GLU A 364 -14.39 5.72 -6.00
CA GLU A 364 -14.91 4.35 -5.99
C GLU A 364 -14.02 3.35 -5.25
N MET A 365 -12.76 3.71 -5.01
CA MET A 365 -11.81 2.87 -4.26
C MET A 365 -12.07 2.89 -2.76
N PHE A 366 -13.00 3.74 -2.27
CA PHE A 366 -13.36 3.80 -0.86
C PHE A 366 -14.45 2.78 -0.52
N SER A 367 -14.31 2.11 0.61
CA SER A 367 -15.27 1.11 1.05
C SER A 367 -16.57 1.74 1.57
N ASN A 368 -17.69 1.07 1.28
CA ASN A 368 -18.98 1.29 1.94
C ASN A 368 -19.34 0.17 2.94
N GLY A 369 -18.43 -0.79 3.14
CA GLY A 369 -18.60 -1.92 4.06
C GLY A 369 -18.26 -1.59 5.51
N TYR A 370 -18.32 -2.61 6.36
CA TYR A 370 -17.98 -2.49 7.78
C TYR A 370 -16.49 -2.73 8.00
N GLY A 371 -15.85 -1.86 8.79
CA GLY A 371 -14.45 -2.04 9.20
C GLY A 371 -14.27 -1.62 10.64
N PHE A 372 -13.13 -1.96 11.24
CA PHE A 372 -12.79 -1.55 12.60
C PHE A 372 -12.87 -0.04 12.75
N VAL A 373 -13.43 0.41 13.87
CA VAL A 373 -13.32 1.82 14.27
C VAL A 373 -11.83 2.15 14.38
N VAL A 374 -11.41 3.28 13.81
CA VAL A 374 -9.99 3.68 13.73
C VAL A 374 -9.24 3.55 15.05
N ASP A 375 -9.85 3.95 16.15
CA ASP A 375 -9.26 3.88 17.49
C ASP A 375 -9.05 2.43 17.97
N TYR A 376 -9.96 1.52 17.65
CA TYR A 376 -9.83 0.09 17.97
C TYR A 376 -8.63 -0.52 17.25
N LEU A 377 -8.53 -0.25 15.94
CA LEU A 377 -7.40 -0.71 15.15
C LEU A 377 -6.07 -0.09 15.62
N ALA A 378 -6.08 1.18 16.05
CA ALA A 378 -4.90 1.82 16.61
C ALA A 378 -4.42 1.17 17.91
N GLU A 379 -5.34 0.80 18.82
CA GLU A 379 -5.00 0.08 20.06
C GLU A 379 -4.53 -1.36 19.79
N ILE A 380 -5.12 -2.06 18.81
CA ILE A 380 -4.64 -3.37 18.34
C ILE A 380 -3.17 -3.26 17.92
N LEU A 381 -2.86 -2.35 17.01
CA LEU A 381 -1.50 -2.17 16.49
C LEU A 381 -0.53 -1.81 17.61
N ARG A 382 -0.93 -0.92 18.53
CA ARG A 382 -0.10 -0.54 19.69
C ARG A 382 0.17 -1.72 20.61
N SER A 383 -0.82 -2.56 20.91
CA SER A 383 -0.64 -3.76 21.74
C SER A 383 0.36 -4.72 21.10
N LEU A 384 0.26 -4.92 19.79
CA LEU A 384 1.15 -5.79 19.01
C LEU A 384 2.63 -5.37 19.05
N ARG A 385 2.96 -4.11 19.43
CA ARG A 385 4.34 -3.64 19.65
C ARG A 385 5.06 -4.37 20.78
N ASN A 386 4.34 -5.08 21.65
CA ASN A 386 4.90 -5.85 22.76
C ASN A 386 5.23 -7.31 22.40
N HIS A 387 4.84 -7.75 21.20
CA HIS A 387 5.11 -9.10 20.71
C HIS A 387 6.32 -9.06 19.76
N ASP A 388 6.96 -10.20 19.52
CA ASP A 388 8.06 -10.32 18.54
C ASP A 388 7.88 -11.61 17.74
N TYR A 389 7.64 -11.48 16.43
CA TYR A 389 7.39 -12.59 15.49
C TYR A 389 8.50 -12.68 14.44
N SER A 390 9.68 -12.09 14.70
CA SER A 390 10.80 -12.03 13.75
C SER A 390 11.41 -13.40 13.40
N ASP A 391 11.20 -14.41 14.25
CA ASP A 391 11.74 -15.75 14.12
C ASP A 391 10.79 -16.75 13.43
N ARG A 392 9.53 -16.38 13.18
CA ARG A 392 8.49 -17.35 12.77
C ARG A 392 8.72 -18.01 11.41
N TYR A 393 9.56 -17.44 10.55
CA TYR A 393 9.93 -18.12 9.30
C TYR A 393 11.00 -19.20 9.49
N GLN A 394 11.75 -19.19 10.60
CA GLN A 394 12.92 -20.06 10.81
C GLN A 394 12.57 -21.54 10.91
N GLU A 395 11.30 -21.86 11.20
CA GLU A 395 10.80 -23.24 11.15
C GLU A 395 10.89 -23.83 9.74
N TYR A 396 10.74 -23.01 8.69
CA TYR A 396 10.64 -23.48 7.30
C TYR A 396 11.74 -22.95 6.39
N PHE A 397 12.36 -21.81 6.73
CA PHE A 397 13.27 -21.08 5.86
C PHE A 397 14.48 -20.51 6.60
N SER A 398 15.57 -20.32 5.88
CA SER A 398 16.76 -19.60 6.37
C SER A 398 17.21 -18.55 5.38
N LEU A 399 17.67 -17.40 5.88
CA LEU A 399 18.21 -16.31 5.05
C LEU A 399 19.66 -16.60 4.68
N SER A 400 20.07 -16.16 3.48
CA SER A 400 21.47 -16.26 3.04
C SER A 400 22.46 -15.62 4.01
N SER A 401 23.64 -16.25 4.11
CA SER A 401 24.79 -15.71 4.84
C SER A 401 25.31 -14.42 4.21
N ASP A 402 25.04 -14.19 2.92
CA ASP A 402 25.43 -12.97 2.20
C ASP A 402 24.68 -11.73 2.71
N ILE A 403 23.49 -11.94 3.30
CA ILE A 403 22.66 -10.86 3.84
C ILE A 403 23.30 -10.35 5.14
N SER A 404 23.64 -9.05 5.17
CA SER A 404 24.24 -8.42 6.34
C SER A 404 23.31 -8.43 7.56
N THR A 405 23.85 -8.24 8.77
CA THR A 405 23.03 -8.16 9.99
C THR A 405 21.98 -7.05 9.93
N ARG A 406 22.32 -5.92 9.29
CA ARG A 406 21.40 -4.77 9.15
C ARG A 406 20.30 -5.06 8.13
N ASP A 407 20.64 -5.70 7.01
CA ASP A 407 19.64 -6.15 6.05
C ASP A 407 18.69 -7.19 6.67
N ARG A 408 19.24 -8.10 7.46
CA ARG A 408 18.48 -9.11 8.21
C ARG A 408 17.55 -8.48 9.24
N ASP A 409 17.98 -7.45 9.98
CA ASP A 409 17.11 -6.69 10.89
C ASP A 409 15.93 -6.04 10.14
N GLY A 410 16.20 -5.43 8.99
CA GLY A 410 15.15 -4.85 8.14
C GLY A 410 14.11 -5.88 7.72
N ILE A 411 14.56 -7.02 7.18
CA ILE A 411 13.70 -8.13 6.75
C ILE A 411 12.89 -8.66 7.93
N ASN A 412 13.55 -8.94 9.05
CA ASN A 412 12.93 -9.51 10.25
C ASN A 412 11.85 -8.58 10.82
N LYS A 413 12.07 -7.26 10.88
CA LYS A 413 11.07 -6.30 11.35
C LYS A 413 9.87 -6.22 10.41
N THR A 414 10.09 -6.17 9.09
CA THR A 414 8.98 -6.16 8.13
C THR A 414 8.16 -7.45 8.23
N PHE A 415 8.83 -8.60 8.25
CA PHE A 415 8.18 -9.90 8.38
C PHE A 415 7.39 -10.00 9.69
N SER A 416 7.99 -9.63 10.82
CA SER A 416 7.32 -9.61 12.13
C SER A 416 6.08 -8.71 12.12
N GLY A 417 6.17 -7.52 11.54
CA GLY A 417 5.04 -6.60 11.39
C GLY A 417 3.87 -7.18 10.60
N LEU A 418 4.17 -7.80 9.44
CA LEU A 418 3.15 -8.49 8.64
C LEU A 418 2.52 -9.67 9.38
N MET A 419 3.34 -10.49 10.05
CA MET A 419 2.87 -11.63 10.84
C MET A 419 1.96 -11.17 11.99
N LYS A 420 2.30 -10.09 12.70
CA LYS A 420 1.47 -9.52 13.77
C LYS A 420 0.12 -9.03 13.27
N ILE A 421 0.08 -8.41 12.09
CA ILE A 421 -1.15 -7.86 11.50
C ILE A 421 -2.06 -8.97 10.97
N LEU A 422 -1.48 -9.96 10.26
CA LEU A 422 -2.23 -10.98 9.53
C LEU A 422 -2.52 -12.23 10.36
N PHE A 423 -1.56 -12.63 11.19
CA PHE A 423 -1.57 -13.85 11.99
C PHE A 423 -1.25 -13.57 13.47
N PRO A 424 -1.96 -12.64 14.14
CA PRO A 424 -1.72 -12.36 15.56
C PRO A 424 -1.91 -13.61 16.44
N HIS A 425 -2.76 -14.54 15.99
CA HIS A 425 -3.09 -15.82 16.60
C HIS A 425 -2.11 -16.97 16.28
N GLY A 426 -1.11 -16.75 15.41
CA GLY A 426 -0.30 -17.81 14.83
C GLY A 426 -1.05 -18.61 13.76
N GLY A 427 -0.63 -19.84 13.48
CA GLY A 427 -1.34 -20.77 12.59
C GLY A 427 -1.18 -20.52 11.08
N ALA A 428 -0.29 -19.61 10.68
CA ALA A 428 0.02 -19.39 9.26
C ALA A 428 0.59 -20.65 8.61
N SER A 429 0.14 -20.96 7.40
CA SER A 429 0.71 -22.03 6.59
C SER A 429 2.13 -21.70 6.12
N LYS A 430 2.87 -22.73 5.68
CA LYS A 430 4.22 -22.55 5.11
C LYS A 430 4.21 -21.59 3.92
N GLU A 431 3.19 -21.69 3.06
CA GLU A 431 3.03 -20.89 1.86
C GLU A 431 2.77 -19.41 2.21
N GLU A 432 1.92 -19.13 3.19
CA GLU A 432 1.67 -17.77 3.68
C GLU A 432 2.91 -17.17 4.34
N ILE A 433 3.64 -17.96 5.14
CA ILE A 433 4.92 -17.52 5.73
C ILE A 433 5.93 -17.19 4.64
N GLU A 434 6.03 -18.02 3.60
CA GLU A 434 6.93 -17.79 2.48
C GLU A 434 6.58 -16.52 1.70
N GLU A 435 5.29 -16.28 1.45
CA GLU A 435 4.80 -15.07 0.77
C GLU A 435 5.23 -13.81 1.53
N LEU A 436 4.98 -13.76 2.84
CA LEU A 436 5.34 -12.61 3.67
C LEU A 436 6.86 -12.43 3.78
N LEU A 437 7.61 -13.52 3.88
CA LEU A 437 9.07 -13.48 3.93
C LEU A 437 9.65 -12.94 2.60
N ARG A 438 9.18 -13.46 1.46
CA ARG A 438 9.62 -12.99 0.14
C ARG A 438 9.31 -11.51 -0.05
N PHE A 439 8.13 -11.06 0.35
CA PHE A 439 7.74 -9.65 0.26
C PHE A 439 8.60 -8.75 1.15
N ALA A 440 8.94 -9.19 2.37
CA ALA A 440 9.86 -8.49 3.26
C ALA A 440 11.29 -8.39 2.70
N ILE A 441 11.79 -9.47 2.10
CA ILE A 441 13.09 -9.50 1.42
C ILE A 441 13.11 -8.51 0.25
N GLU A 442 12.06 -8.51 -0.57
CA GLU A 442 11.96 -7.64 -1.75
C GLU A 442 12.07 -6.15 -1.40
N GLY A 443 11.31 -5.69 -0.39
CA GLY A 443 11.34 -4.27 -0.01
C GLY A 443 12.66 -3.84 0.62
N ARG A 444 13.37 -4.73 1.32
CA ARG A 444 14.72 -4.45 1.83
C ARG A 444 15.78 -4.49 0.73
N LYS A 445 15.68 -5.45 -0.20
CA LYS A 445 16.53 -5.53 -1.40
C LYS A 445 16.47 -4.22 -2.18
N ARG A 446 15.26 -3.66 -2.38
CA ARG A 446 15.08 -2.37 -3.06
C ARG A 446 15.87 -1.24 -2.39
N VAL A 447 15.97 -1.20 -1.06
CA VAL A 447 16.84 -0.21 -0.36
C VAL A 447 18.32 -0.50 -0.67
N LYS A 448 18.73 -1.76 -0.51
CA LYS A 448 20.14 -2.15 -0.62
C LYS A 448 20.72 -2.00 -2.03
N ASP A 449 19.97 -2.38 -3.05
CA ASP A 449 20.41 -2.24 -4.44
C ASP A 449 20.65 -0.77 -4.80
N GLN A 450 19.82 0.15 -4.30
CA GLN A 450 20.01 1.58 -4.52
C GLN A 450 21.19 2.14 -3.73
N LEU A 451 21.46 1.62 -2.52
CA LEU A 451 22.68 1.97 -1.80
C LEU A 451 23.95 1.57 -2.56
N MET A 452 23.96 0.40 -3.19
CA MET A 452 25.08 -0.06 -4.01
C MET A 452 25.30 0.82 -5.26
N ARG A 453 24.23 1.41 -5.79
CA ARG A 453 24.31 2.41 -6.88
C ARG A 453 24.90 3.74 -6.42
N ILE A 454 24.52 4.19 -5.22
CA ILE A 454 24.94 5.47 -4.63
C ILE A 454 26.39 5.39 -4.12
N ASP A 455 26.78 4.26 -3.55
CA ASP A 455 28.04 4.07 -2.83
C ASP A 455 28.69 2.74 -3.23
N SER A 456 29.74 2.83 -4.04
CA SER A 456 30.48 1.69 -4.60
C SER A 456 31.28 0.90 -3.54
N THR A 457 31.32 1.36 -2.28
CA THR A 457 32.01 0.64 -1.21
C THR A 457 31.22 -0.56 -0.69
N TYR A 458 29.93 -0.65 -1.00
CA TYR A 458 29.13 -1.84 -0.69
C TYR A 458 29.48 -2.99 -1.63
N GLY A 459 29.78 -4.16 -1.05
CA GLY A 459 29.97 -5.38 -1.83
C GLY A 459 28.64 -5.91 -2.40
N ASP A 460 28.75 -6.76 -3.41
CA ASP A 460 27.60 -7.44 -4.02
C ASP A 460 26.90 -8.35 -3.00
N VAL A 461 25.60 -8.12 -2.80
CA VAL A 461 24.76 -8.92 -1.89
C VAL A 461 23.69 -9.65 -2.69
N ARG A 462 23.62 -10.97 -2.53
CA ARG A 462 22.54 -11.79 -3.11
C ARG A 462 21.43 -11.99 -2.10
N PHE A 463 20.29 -11.34 -2.33
CA PHE A 463 19.09 -11.54 -1.52
C PHE A 463 18.39 -12.84 -1.90
N SER A 464 18.67 -13.89 -1.13
CA SER A 464 18.06 -15.21 -1.27
C SER A 464 17.75 -15.84 0.08
N TYR A 465 16.85 -16.83 0.05
CA TYR A 465 16.52 -17.68 1.19
C TYR A 465 16.51 -19.14 0.75
N PHE A 466 16.61 -20.06 1.71
CA PHE A 466 16.60 -21.50 1.48
C PHE A 466 15.43 -22.12 2.22
N ASP A 467 14.80 -23.13 1.62
CA ASP A 467 13.92 -24.02 2.36
C ASP A 467 14.72 -25.09 3.13
N LEU A 468 14.03 -25.89 3.95
CA LEU A 468 14.63 -27.00 4.70
C LEU A 468 15.33 -28.06 3.82
N THR A 469 15.04 -28.11 2.52
CA THR A 469 15.70 -29.02 1.58
C THR A 469 17.01 -28.46 1.02
N GLY A 470 17.35 -27.22 1.35
CA GLY A 470 18.51 -26.49 0.83
C GLY A 470 18.26 -25.86 -0.54
N LYS A 471 17.03 -25.86 -1.06
CA LYS A 471 16.71 -25.23 -2.35
C LYS A 471 16.75 -23.72 -2.19
N THR A 472 17.68 -23.07 -2.89
CA THR A 472 17.81 -21.62 -2.92
C THR A 472 16.70 -20.98 -3.74
N LYS A 473 16.09 -19.92 -3.19
CA LYS A 473 15.13 -19.06 -3.87
C LYS A 473 15.67 -17.63 -3.87
N LEU A 474 15.91 -17.09 -5.06
CA LEU A 474 16.35 -15.70 -5.25
C LEU A 474 15.13 -14.78 -5.25
N VAL A 475 15.28 -13.59 -4.68
CA VAL A 475 14.23 -12.55 -4.68
C VAL A 475 14.65 -11.39 -5.57
N THR A 476 13.79 -11.06 -6.52
CA THR A 476 13.93 -9.95 -7.48
C THR A 476 12.85 -8.90 -7.23
N THR A 477 13.16 -7.64 -7.53
CA THR A 477 12.18 -6.54 -7.48
C THR A 477 11.51 -6.37 -8.85
N LEU A 478 10.31 -5.77 -8.89
CA LEU A 478 9.66 -5.48 -10.19
C LEU A 478 10.51 -4.56 -11.06
N GLU A 479 11.21 -3.60 -10.46
CA GLU A 479 12.08 -2.67 -11.20
C GLU A 479 13.26 -3.40 -11.86
N GLU A 480 13.78 -4.45 -11.22
CA GLU A 480 14.83 -5.31 -11.76
C GLU A 480 14.33 -6.12 -12.96
N GLU A 481 13.09 -6.63 -12.88
CA GLU A 481 12.48 -7.45 -13.93
C GLU A 481 12.01 -6.62 -15.13
N GLU A 482 11.43 -5.44 -14.88
CA GLU A 482 10.93 -4.54 -15.93
C GLU A 482 12.06 -3.80 -16.66
N TYR A 483 13.15 -3.47 -15.94
CA TYR A 483 14.22 -2.62 -16.45
C TYR A 483 15.63 -3.20 -16.22
N PRO A 484 15.92 -4.45 -16.64
CA PRO A 484 17.17 -5.14 -16.32
C PRO A 484 18.41 -4.41 -16.85
N HIS A 485 18.30 -3.71 -17.98
CA HIS A 485 19.40 -2.96 -18.59
C HIS A 485 19.78 -1.68 -17.85
N TYR A 486 18.88 -1.15 -17.03
CA TYR A 486 19.11 0.05 -16.25
C TYR A 486 19.36 -0.30 -14.79
N TYR A 487 18.74 -1.37 -14.26
CA TYR A 487 18.62 -1.63 -12.82
C TYR A 487 19.95 -1.85 -12.07
N HIS A 488 21.00 -2.41 -12.69
CA HIS A 488 22.28 -2.63 -12.02
C HIS A 488 23.40 -1.66 -12.43
N LYS A 489 23.10 -0.64 -13.25
CA LYS A 489 24.12 0.35 -13.66
C LYS A 489 24.47 1.28 -12.50
N THR A 490 25.77 1.50 -12.28
CA THR A 490 26.27 2.45 -11.27
C THR A 490 26.35 3.86 -11.84
N ILE A 491 26.19 4.88 -10.99
CA ILE A 491 26.20 6.30 -11.40
C ILE A 491 27.54 6.68 -12.07
N ALA A 492 28.65 6.07 -11.65
CA ALA A 492 29.98 6.32 -12.21
C ALA A 492 30.16 5.86 -13.66
N GLU A 493 29.37 4.90 -14.15
CA GLU A 493 29.42 4.45 -15.55
C GLU A 493 28.63 5.38 -16.50
N GLY A 494 27.89 6.36 -15.95
CA GLY A 494 27.03 7.27 -16.70
C GLY A 494 27.67 8.60 -17.10
N GLU A 495 28.79 9.01 -16.48
CA GLU A 495 29.42 10.33 -16.73
C GLU A 495 30.56 10.30 -17.75
N ASP A 496 31.17 9.14 -18.05
CA ASP A 496 32.25 8.98 -19.06
C ASP A 496 31.87 8.01 -20.19
N GLY A 497 30.62 8.06 -20.66
CA GLY A 497 30.09 7.22 -21.73
C GLY A 497 29.77 7.99 -23.01
N GLU A 498 30.75 8.59 -23.66
CA GLU A 498 30.67 8.71 -25.13
C GLU A 498 30.44 7.31 -25.69
N ILE A 499 29.59 7.23 -26.73
CA ILE A 499 29.19 6.00 -27.40
C ILE A 499 30.45 5.32 -27.95
N GLY A 500 31.02 4.40 -27.16
CA GLY A 500 32.13 3.55 -27.52
C GLY A 500 31.61 2.15 -27.83
N GLU A 501 31.56 1.82 -29.11
CA GLU A 501 31.36 0.46 -29.59
C GLU A 501 32.48 -0.49 -29.11
N THR A 502 32.08 -1.75 -28.88
CA THR A 502 32.86 -3.01 -28.87
C THR A 502 33.48 -3.58 -27.56
N GLY A 503 32.94 -4.76 -27.18
CA GLY A 503 33.64 -5.94 -26.61
C GLY A 503 33.50 -6.15 -25.08
N SER A 504 32.87 -7.17 -24.50
CA SER A 504 32.56 -8.53 -24.98
C SER A 504 31.46 -9.21 -24.15
N VAL A 505 30.29 -9.38 -24.74
CA VAL A 505 29.42 -10.57 -24.59
C VAL A 505 29.33 -11.15 -26.01
N PRO A 506 29.25 -12.48 -26.23
CA PRO A 506 29.11 -13.03 -27.56
C PRO A 506 27.86 -12.47 -28.24
N SER A 507 28.12 -11.66 -29.28
CA SER A 507 27.23 -11.03 -30.25
C SER A 507 26.19 -12.01 -30.81
N ALA A 508 24.95 -11.61 -31.12
CA ALA A 508 24.72 -10.81 -32.33
C ALA A 508 23.47 -9.94 -32.28
N LEU A 509 23.69 -8.63 -32.34
CA LEU A 509 22.88 -7.64 -33.06
C LEU A 509 23.85 -6.50 -33.43
N ALA A 510 24.11 -6.33 -34.73
CA ALA A 510 24.85 -5.21 -35.30
C ALA A 510 23.96 -4.49 -36.32
N SER A 511 24.12 -3.18 -36.39
CA SER A 511 23.34 -2.19 -37.13
C SER A 511 23.69 -2.08 -38.62
N THR A 512 22.64 -1.93 -39.44
CA THR A 512 22.52 -1.16 -40.70
C THR A 512 23.72 -1.05 -41.66
N GLU A 513 23.93 -2.12 -42.42
CA GLU A 513 24.00 -2.11 -43.90
C GLU A 513 23.31 -3.41 -44.32
N SER A 514 22.19 -3.36 -45.05
CA SER A 514 21.33 -4.53 -45.32
C SER A 514 22.08 -5.85 -45.56
N PRO A 515 21.86 -6.87 -44.71
CA PRO A 515 21.86 -8.25 -45.15
C PRO A 515 20.49 -8.87 -44.80
N ALA A 516 19.99 -9.78 -45.63
CA ALA A 516 18.72 -10.46 -45.38
C ALA A 516 18.59 -10.97 -43.92
N SER A 517 17.54 -10.54 -43.24
CA SER A 517 17.26 -10.81 -41.83
C SER A 517 17.09 -12.30 -41.57
N ALA A 518 18.00 -12.89 -40.80
CA ALA A 518 17.78 -14.19 -40.17
C ALA A 518 16.73 -14.03 -39.06
N GLU A 519 15.59 -14.72 -39.19
CA GLU A 519 14.51 -14.66 -38.20
C GLU A 519 14.92 -15.28 -36.85
N PRO A 520 14.48 -14.72 -35.71
CA PRO A 520 14.78 -15.28 -34.39
C PRO A 520 14.16 -16.68 -34.25
N VAL A 521 14.98 -17.67 -33.88
CA VAL A 521 14.55 -19.06 -33.70
C VAL A 521 13.64 -19.17 -32.46
N LEU A 522 12.39 -19.59 -32.67
CA LEU A 522 11.41 -19.83 -31.59
C LEU A 522 11.86 -20.99 -30.69
N LYS A 523 11.68 -20.84 -29.37
CA LYS A 523 12.08 -21.82 -28.36
C LYS A 523 10.95 -22.12 -27.39
N GLU A 524 10.94 -23.34 -26.86
CA GLU A 524 10.11 -23.67 -25.69
C GLU A 524 10.60 -22.89 -24.48
N LYS A 525 9.66 -22.36 -23.70
CA LYS A 525 9.96 -21.57 -22.51
C LYS A 525 8.76 -21.55 -21.56
N HIS A 526 9.06 -21.35 -20.28
CA HIS A 526 8.07 -21.08 -19.25
C HIS A 526 8.39 -19.71 -18.65
N LEU A 527 7.39 -18.84 -18.58
CA LEU A 527 7.50 -17.50 -18.04
C LEU A 527 6.50 -17.34 -16.89
N THR A 528 6.95 -16.72 -15.81
CA THR A 528 6.13 -16.38 -14.64
C THR A 528 6.16 -14.87 -14.49
N PHE A 529 4.99 -14.27 -14.33
CA PHE A 529 4.84 -12.83 -14.18
C PHE A 529 4.23 -12.49 -12.82
N GLN A 530 4.76 -11.44 -12.22
CA GLN A 530 4.34 -10.99 -10.89
C GLN A 530 3.11 -10.08 -11.00
N GLU A 531 2.31 -10.03 -9.92
CA GLU A 531 1.23 -9.05 -9.82
C GLU A 531 1.80 -7.62 -9.81
N ASN A 532 1.10 -6.70 -10.47
CA ASN A 532 1.48 -5.30 -10.72
C ASN A 532 2.59 -5.08 -11.76
N GLN A 533 3.22 -6.14 -12.28
CA GLN A 533 4.24 -6.03 -13.32
C GLN A 533 3.67 -5.36 -14.58
N LYS A 534 4.45 -4.46 -15.19
CA LYS A 534 4.16 -3.73 -16.43
C LYS A 534 5.15 -4.12 -17.53
N GLY A 535 4.99 -3.53 -18.70
CA GLY A 535 5.84 -3.78 -19.88
C GLY A 535 5.37 -4.93 -20.77
N ILE A 536 4.27 -5.60 -20.41
CA ILE A 536 3.74 -6.77 -21.11
C ILE A 536 2.61 -6.37 -22.06
N SER A 537 2.64 -6.88 -23.28
CA SER A 537 1.55 -6.80 -24.26
C SER A 537 1.40 -8.13 -24.98
N TYR A 538 0.26 -8.37 -25.63
CA TYR A 538 0.12 -9.54 -26.51
C TYR A 538 1.11 -9.51 -27.66
N ASP A 539 1.44 -8.34 -28.21
CA ASP A 539 2.46 -8.19 -29.24
C ASP A 539 3.83 -8.74 -28.78
N THR A 540 4.28 -8.32 -27.60
CA THR A 540 5.59 -8.73 -27.05
C THR A 540 5.57 -10.17 -26.52
N LEU A 541 4.44 -10.62 -25.98
CA LEU A 541 4.31 -11.94 -25.37
C LEU A 541 4.07 -13.05 -26.39
N LEU A 542 3.14 -12.83 -27.31
CA LEU A 542 2.60 -13.84 -28.23
C LEU A 542 3.04 -13.61 -29.68
N GLY A 543 3.25 -12.36 -30.10
CA GLY A 543 3.40 -11.98 -31.51
C GLY A 543 4.42 -12.81 -32.31
N SER A 544 5.60 -13.07 -31.73
CA SER A 544 6.62 -13.91 -32.38
C SER A 544 6.18 -15.36 -32.66
N TYR A 545 5.30 -15.92 -31.82
CA TYR A 545 4.74 -17.27 -31.98
C TYR A 545 3.46 -17.31 -32.82
N LEU A 546 2.87 -16.16 -33.14
CA LEU A 546 1.72 -16.05 -34.03
C LEU A 546 2.13 -15.75 -35.47
N LYS A 547 3.31 -15.14 -35.66
CA LYS A 547 3.86 -14.81 -36.98
C LYS A 547 3.96 -16.06 -37.86
N GLY A 548 3.36 -15.99 -39.06
CA GLY A 548 3.36 -17.08 -40.04
C GLY A 548 2.31 -18.18 -39.82
N ALA A 549 1.44 -18.05 -38.80
CA ALA A 549 0.31 -18.94 -38.65
C ALA A 549 -0.79 -18.62 -39.66
N THR A 550 -1.36 -19.64 -40.31
CA THR A 550 -2.56 -19.49 -41.15
C THR A 550 -3.84 -19.89 -40.41
N LYS A 551 -3.71 -20.77 -39.40
CA LYS A 551 -4.80 -21.18 -38.52
C LYS A 551 -4.39 -21.12 -37.05
N ILE A 552 -5.20 -20.42 -36.26
CA ILE A 552 -5.02 -20.22 -34.82
C ILE A 552 -6.30 -20.67 -34.11
N THR A 553 -6.17 -21.53 -33.10
CA THR A 553 -7.26 -21.93 -32.23
C THR A 553 -7.01 -21.40 -30.82
N VAL A 554 -7.94 -20.63 -30.29
CA VAL A 554 -7.91 -20.10 -28.92
C VAL A 554 -8.98 -20.84 -28.12
N THR A 555 -8.59 -21.49 -27.04
CA THR A 555 -9.53 -22.05 -26.06
C THR A 555 -9.42 -21.23 -24.78
N ASP A 556 -10.49 -20.50 -24.44
CA ASP A 556 -10.58 -19.71 -23.22
C ASP A 556 -12.05 -19.63 -22.76
N PRO A 557 -12.42 -20.29 -21.65
CA PRO A 557 -13.80 -20.33 -21.18
C PRO A 557 -14.32 -19.00 -20.59
N TYR A 558 -13.47 -17.99 -20.43
CA TYR A 558 -13.82 -16.74 -19.76
C TYR A 558 -13.94 -15.55 -20.73
N ILE A 559 -14.11 -15.73 -22.03
CA ILE A 559 -14.37 -14.57 -22.90
C ILE A 559 -15.86 -14.19 -22.83
N ARG A 560 -16.30 -13.64 -21.67
CA ARG A 560 -17.73 -13.41 -21.34
C ARG A 560 -18.07 -11.97 -21.00
N LEU A 561 -17.26 -11.32 -20.18
CA LEU A 561 -17.46 -9.93 -19.76
C LEU A 561 -16.86 -8.98 -20.80
N PHE A 562 -17.36 -7.75 -20.84
CA PHE A 562 -16.94 -6.76 -21.84
C PHE A 562 -15.41 -6.55 -21.88
N TYR A 563 -14.75 -6.52 -20.72
CA TYR A 563 -13.29 -6.37 -20.66
C TYR A 563 -12.54 -7.60 -21.20
N GLN A 564 -13.10 -8.79 -21.05
CA GLN A 564 -12.52 -10.05 -21.56
C GLN A 564 -12.69 -10.12 -23.08
N MET A 565 -13.85 -9.71 -23.58
CA MET A 565 -14.11 -9.51 -25.00
C MET A 565 -13.14 -8.49 -25.62
N ARG A 566 -12.89 -7.37 -24.94
CA ARG A 566 -11.89 -6.39 -25.37
C ARG A 566 -10.48 -6.98 -25.40
N ASN A 567 -10.09 -7.78 -24.41
CA ASN A 567 -8.81 -8.49 -24.44
C ASN A 567 -8.71 -9.43 -25.65
N PHE A 568 -9.80 -10.13 -25.99
CA PHE A 568 -9.83 -10.97 -27.19
C PHE A 568 -9.73 -10.15 -28.49
N MET A 569 -10.39 -8.99 -28.57
CA MET A 569 -10.23 -8.07 -29.70
C MET A 569 -8.77 -7.59 -29.84
N GLU A 570 -8.11 -7.22 -28.75
CA GLU A 570 -6.70 -6.82 -28.76
C GLU A 570 -5.75 -7.98 -29.11
N PHE A 571 -6.16 -9.23 -28.84
CA PHE A 571 -5.48 -10.42 -29.37
C PHE A 571 -5.65 -10.53 -30.89
N LEU A 572 -6.85 -10.30 -31.44
CA LEU A 572 -7.04 -10.23 -32.90
C LEU A 572 -6.20 -9.10 -33.53
N GLU A 573 -6.11 -7.93 -32.89
CA GLU A 573 -5.22 -6.85 -33.33
C GLU A 573 -3.75 -7.29 -33.36
N THR A 574 -3.33 -8.13 -32.41
CA THR A 574 -1.98 -8.72 -32.39
C THR A 574 -1.76 -9.64 -33.59
N VAL A 575 -2.74 -10.49 -33.92
CA VAL A 575 -2.69 -11.33 -35.13
C VAL A 575 -2.55 -10.47 -36.38
N VAL A 576 -3.36 -9.40 -36.50
CA VAL A 576 -3.31 -8.47 -37.64
C VAL A 576 -1.93 -7.79 -37.77
N LYS A 577 -1.31 -7.38 -36.66
CA LYS A 577 0.03 -6.76 -36.67
C LYS A 577 1.14 -7.71 -37.11
N HIS A 578 0.96 -9.02 -36.92
CA HIS A 578 2.00 -10.02 -37.14
C HIS A 578 1.79 -10.91 -38.39
N LYS A 579 0.60 -10.90 -39.00
CA LYS A 579 0.37 -11.52 -40.32
C LYS A 579 0.93 -10.63 -41.45
N ALA A 580 1.24 -11.21 -42.60
CA ALA A 580 1.55 -10.39 -43.78
C ALA A 580 0.27 -9.67 -44.26
N GLN A 581 0.44 -8.56 -44.99
CA GLN A 581 -0.70 -7.76 -45.43
C GLN A 581 -1.58 -8.54 -46.43
N GLU A 582 -0.94 -9.41 -47.22
CA GLU A 582 -1.50 -10.30 -48.23
C GLU A 582 -2.09 -11.60 -47.66
N ASP A 583 -1.76 -11.97 -46.43
CA ASP A 583 -2.20 -13.24 -45.84
C ASP A 583 -3.59 -13.11 -45.21
N GLU A 584 -4.38 -14.17 -45.35
CA GLU A 584 -5.58 -14.38 -44.54
C GLU A 584 -5.28 -15.38 -43.42
N VAL A 585 -5.77 -15.09 -42.22
CA VAL A 585 -5.57 -15.95 -41.05
C VAL A 585 -6.93 -16.35 -40.46
N ALA A 586 -7.15 -17.65 -40.30
CA ALA A 586 -8.32 -18.19 -39.64
C ALA A 586 -8.10 -18.25 -38.12
N VAL A 587 -8.94 -17.55 -37.35
CA VAL A 587 -8.92 -17.56 -35.88
C VAL A 587 -10.21 -18.17 -35.36
N HIS A 588 -10.09 -19.28 -34.63
CA HIS A 588 -11.23 -19.99 -34.04
C HIS A 588 -11.20 -19.91 -32.51
N LEU A 589 -12.27 -19.37 -31.89
CA LEU A 589 -12.43 -19.28 -30.44
C LEU A 589 -13.37 -20.36 -29.91
N VAL A 590 -12.90 -21.12 -28.91
CA VAL A 590 -13.73 -22.03 -28.11
C VAL A 590 -13.90 -21.41 -26.71
N THR A 591 -15.13 -21.02 -26.36
CA THR A 591 -15.46 -20.33 -25.10
C THR A 591 -16.74 -20.89 -24.46
N THR A 592 -17.16 -20.35 -23.33
CA THR A 592 -18.44 -20.67 -22.68
C THR A 592 -19.41 -19.50 -22.82
N GLU A 593 -20.69 -19.80 -23.00
CA GLU A 593 -21.76 -18.79 -23.04
C GLU A 593 -21.99 -18.18 -21.64
N ASP A 594 -22.17 -16.87 -21.58
CA ASP A 594 -22.53 -16.17 -20.34
C ASP A 594 -23.96 -16.47 -19.92
N GLU A 595 -24.16 -16.84 -18.65
CA GLU A 595 -25.46 -17.27 -18.10
C GLU A 595 -26.53 -16.17 -18.15
N PHE A 596 -26.12 -14.90 -18.07
CA PHE A 596 -27.05 -13.77 -17.96
C PHE A 596 -27.03 -12.85 -19.19
N LYS A 597 -25.89 -12.77 -19.88
CA LYS A 597 -25.62 -11.84 -20.99
C LYS A 597 -25.16 -12.55 -22.27
N GLY A 598 -25.51 -13.82 -22.46
CA GLY A 598 -25.14 -14.61 -23.65
C GLY A 598 -25.50 -13.95 -24.99
N GLU A 599 -26.67 -13.32 -25.10
CA GLU A 599 -27.06 -12.58 -26.31
C GLU A 599 -26.15 -11.38 -26.59
N GLN A 600 -25.78 -10.61 -25.56
CA GLN A 600 -24.85 -9.48 -25.70
C GLN A 600 -23.44 -9.96 -26.07
N GLN A 601 -23.02 -11.11 -25.54
CA GLN A 601 -21.75 -11.76 -25.88
C GLN A 601 -21.72 -12.16 -27.37
N LYS A 602 -22.77 -12.83 -27.87
CA LYS A 602 -22.92 -13.17 -29.30
C LYS A 602 -22.90 -11.92 -30.19
N GLU A 603 -23.64 -10.87 -29.82
CA GLU A 603 -23.68 -9.61 -30.57
C GLU A 603 -22.28 -8.98 -30.68
N ASN A 604 -21.49 -9.02 -29.60
CA ASN A 604 -20.13 -8.51 -29.62
C ASN A 604 -19.19 -9.37 -30.47
N PHE A 605 -19.34 -10.70 -30.46
CA PHE A 605 -18.57 -11.59 -31.35
C PHE A 605 -18.90 -11.39 -32.82
N GLU A 606 -20.16 -11.19 -33.18
CA GLU A 606 -20.55 -10.83 -34.56
C GLU A 606 -19.89 -9.52 -35.00
N LYS A 607 -19.92 -8.47 -34.15
CA LYS A 607 -19.23 -7.21 -34.43
C LYS A 607 -17.72 -7.39 -34.61
N MET A 608 -17.08 -8.23 -33.80
CA MET A 608 -15.66 -8.55 -33.95
C MET A 608 -15.39 -9.28 -35.26
N LYS A 609 -16.25 -10.22 -35.65
CA LYS A 609 -16.13 -10.99 -36.89
C LYS A 609 -16.24 -10.09 -38.12
N GLU A 610 -17.24 -9.21 -38.14
CA GLU A 610 -17.40 -8.22 -39.22
C GLU A 610 -16.16 -7.34 -39.34
N SER A 611 -15.66 -6.81 -38.22
CA SER A 611 -14.46 -5.97 -38.17
C SER A 611 -13.19 -6.70 -38.61
N ALA A 612 -12.97 -7.91 -38.11
CA ALA A 612 -11.80 -8.74 -38.39
C ALA A 612 -11.75 -9.17 -39.88
N SER A 613 -12.91 -9.47 -40.47
CA SER A 613 -13.00 -9.88 -41.88
C SER A 613 -12.50 -8.81 -42.84
N ALA A 614 -12.73 -7.53 -42.53
CA ALA A 614 -12.30 -6.39 -43.35
C ALA A 614 -10.77 -6.22 -43.41
N VAL A 615 -10.03 -6.88 -42.51
CA VAL A 615 -8.56 -6.78 -42.40
C VAL A 615 -7.86 -8.13 -42.61
N GLY A 616 -8.56 -9.12 -43.20
CA GLY A 616 -7.98 -10.42 -43.57
C GLY A 616 -7.84 -11.39 -42.39
N VAL A 617 -8.76 -11.34 -41.43
CA VAL A 617 -8.86 -12.32 -40.34
C VAL A 617 -10.25 -12.95 -40.37
N ASP A 618 -10.32 -14.25 -40.65
CA ASP A 618 -11.57 -15.03 -40.59
C ASP A 618 -11.81 -15.49 -39.15
N PHE A 619 -12.59 -14.72 -38.40
CA PHE A 619 -12.92 -15.01 -37.02
C PHE A 619 -14.20 -15.87 -36.91
N THR A 620 -14.06 -17.02 -36.25
CA THR A 620 -15.18 -17.91 -35.91
C THR A 620 -15.14 -18.26 -34.43
N TRP A 621 -16.28 -18.62 -33.84
CA TRP A 621 -16.35 -19.11 -32.47
C TRP A 621 -17.35 -20.25 -32.32
N GLU A 622 -17.16 -21.03 -31.27
CA GLU A 622 -18.13 -22.00 -30.77
C GLU A 622 -18.23 -21.94 -29.24
N PHE A 623 -19.40 -22.29 -28.72
CA PHE A 623 -19.62 -22.45 -27.29
C PHE A 623 -19.48 -23.91 -26.91
N ASP A 624 -18.59 -24.22 -25.97
CA ASP A 624 -18.56 -25.54 -25.36
C ASP A 624 -19.79 -25.72 -24.45
N GLY A 625 -20.76 -26.50 -24.93
CA GLY A 625 -21.97 -26.84 -24.19
C GLY A 625 -21.77 -27.93 -23.12
N THR A 626 -20.58 -28.51 -23.00
CA THR A 626 -20.32 -29.58 -22.01
C THR A 626 -20.07 -29.04 -20.60
N GLY A 627 -19.71 -27.76 -20.46
CA GLY A 627 -19.40 -27.13 -19.17
C GLY A 627 -18.10 -27.64 -18.53
N THR A 628 -17.26 -28.35 -19.29
CA THR A 628 -16.05 -29.00 -18.76
C THR A 628 -14.74 -28.35 -19.25
N ILE A 629 -14.80 -27.37 -20.15
CA ILE A 629 -13.60 -26.65 -20.57
C ILE A 629 -13.04 -25.79 -19.43
N HIS A 630 -11.89 -26.21 -18.91
CA HIS A 630 -11.06 -25.42 -18.00
C HIS A 630 -9.72 -25.02 -18.63
N ALA A 631 -9.38 -25.61 -19.78
CA ALA A 631 -8.14 -25.37 -20.48
C ALA A 631 -8.10 -23.95 -21.08
N ARG A 632 -6.96 -23.29 -20.94
CA ARG A 632 -6.70 -21.93 -21.41
C ARG A 632 -5.42 -21.96 -22.25
N HIS A 633 -5.58 -22.02 -23.56
CA HIS A 633 -4.42 -22.17 -24.45
C HIS A 633 -4.69 -21.68 -25.87
N ILE A 634 -3.61 -21.40 -26.57
CA ILE A 634 -3.59 -21.01 -27.99
C ILE A 634 -2.80 -22.08 -28.74
N VAL A 635 -3.34 -22.58 -29.84
CA VAL A 635 -2.68 -23.55 -30.72
C VAL A 635 -2.52 -22.92 -32.10
N THR A 636 -1.33 -23.02 -32.65
CA THR A 636 -1.03 -22.62 -34.03
C THR A 636 -0.81 -23.86 -34.91
N ASP A 637 -1.17 -23.74 -36.18
CA ASP A 637 -0.94 -24.75 -37.23
C ASP A 637 0.53 -25.10 -37.47
N HIS A 638 1.43 -24.13 -37.29
CA HIS A 638 2.88 -24.32 -37.42
C HIS A 638 3.53 -24.91 -36.15
N GLY A 639 2.71 -25.46 -35.25
CA GLY A 639 3.15 -26.41 -34.24
C GLY A 639 3.54 -25.82 -32.89
N TRP A 640 2.89 -24.74 -32.46
CA TRP A 640 3.02 -24.20 -31.10
C TRP A 640 1.73 -24.33 -30.31
N LYS A 641 1.87 -24.71 -29.04
CA LYS A 641 0.83 -24.63 -28.03
C LYS A 641 1.30 -23.70 -26.91
N ILE A 642 0.56 -22.63 -26.68
CA ILE A 642 0.82 -21.62 -25.66
C ILE A 642 -0.23 -21.81 -24.57
N SER A 643 0.16 -22.34 -23.42
CA SER A 643 -0.73 -22.53 -22.27
C SER A 643 -0.64 -21.31 -21.38
N LEU A 644 -1.77 -20.67 -21.08
CA LEU A 644 -1.86 -19.50 -20.19
C LEU A 644 -2.71 -19.89 -18.99
N ASP A 645 -2.18 -19.82 -17.78
CA ASP A 645 -2.93 -20.18 -16.58
C ASP A 645 -4.19 -19.30 -16.38
N ARG A 646 -4.19 -18.04 -16.82
CA ARG A 646 -5.31 -17.08 -16.77
C ARG A 646 -6.00 -16.82 -18.12
N GLY A 647 -5.60 -17.53 -19.18
CA GLY A 647 -6.11 -17.24 -20.52
C GLY A 647 -5.69 -15.84 -20.99
N LEU A 648 -6.58 -15.13 -21.69
CA LEU A 648 -6.37 -13.75 -22.15
C LEU A 648 -6.80 -12.70 -21.09
N ASP A 649 -7.13 -13.08 -19.86
CA ASP A 649 -7.47 -12.12 -18.80
C ASP A 649 -6.28 -11.89 -17.85
N ILE A 650 -5.17 -11.42 -18.43
CA ILE A 650 -3.89 -11.22 -17.72
C ILE A 650 -3.70 -9.83 -17.12
N PHE A 651 -4.52 -8.84 -17.49
CA PHE A 651 -4.42 -7.47 -17.00
C PHE A 651 -5.28 -7.23 -15.76
N GLN A 652 -4.83 -6.37 -14.85
CA GLN A 652 -5.66 -5.86 -13.76
C GLN A 652 -6.72 -4.89 -14.27
N HIS A 653 -7.63 -4.52 -13.37
CA HIS A 653 -8.64 -3.50 -13.68
C HIS A 653 -7.95 -2.20 -14.12
N TYR A 654 -8.49 -1.59 -15.17
CA TYR A 654 -8.07 -0.25 -15.62
C TYR A 654 -9.27 0.46 -16.23
N GLU A 655 -9.14 1.78 -16.32
CA GLU A 655 -10.26 2.68 -16.60
C GLU A 655 -10.59 2.73 -18.08
N MET A 656 -11.45 1.80 -18.50
CA MET A 656 -11.81 1.64 -19.91
C MET A 656 -12.55 2.85 -20.49
N ASN A 657 -13.27 3.59 -19.64
CA ASN A 657 -14.09 4.74 -20.05
C ASN A 657 -13.31 6.07 -20.07
N ASP A 658 -12.10 6.11 -19.52
CA ASP A 658 -11.25 7.29 -19.55
C ASP A 658 -10.51 7.39 -20.90
N ALA A 659 -11.05 8.18 -21.83
CA ALA A 659 -10.48 8.34 -23.16
C ALA A 659 -9.04 8.90 -23.17
N PHE A 660 -8.55 9.47 -22.06
CA PHE A 660 -7.24 10.13 -21.98
C PHE A 660 -6.18 9.34 -21.19
N THR A 661 -6.41 8.05 -20.91
CA THR A 661 -5.39 7.17 -20.31
C THR A 661 -4.61 6.37 -21.36
N PHE A 662 -3.28 6.33 -21.24
CA PHE A 662 -2.42 5.53 -22.13
C PHE A 662 -2.73 4.03 -22.03
N ALA A 663 -3.10 3.55 -20.84
CA ALA A 663 -3.45 2.15 -20.61
C ALA A 663 -4.57 1.66 -21.55
N ASN A 664 -5.44 2.54 -22.05
CA ASN A 664 -6.49 2.14 -22.97
C ASN A 664 -5.98 1.65 -24.32
N ARG A 665 -4.88 2.21 -24.83
CA ARG A 665 -4.35 1.88 -26.18
C ARG A 665 -3.02 1.15 -26.16
N LEU A 666 -2.30 1.22 -25.04
CA LEU A 666 -0.95 0.69 -24.90
C LEU A 666 -0.91 -0.28 -23.72
N GLN A 667 -1.05 -1.56 -24.03
CA GLN A 667 -1.11 -2.66 -23.06
C GLN A 667 0.10 -2.70 -22.12
N GLN A 668 1.29 -2.32 -22.59
CA GLN A 668 2.52 -2.31 -21.81
C GLN A 668 2.49 -1.36 -20.59
N TYR A 669 1.52 -0.44 -20.50
CA TYR A 669 1.34 0.42 -19.33
C TYR A 669 0.28 -0.11 -18.35
N ARG A 670 -0.38 -1.23 -18.66
CA ARG A 670 -1.34 -1.88 -17.76
C ARG A 670 -0.58 -2.75 -16.75
N PRO A 671 -0.90 -2.68 -15.46
CA PRO A 671 -0.43 -3.66 -14.50
C PRO A 671 -1.07 -5.03 -14.79
N CYS A 672 -0.26 -6.10 -14.72
CA CYS A 672 -0.72 -7.47 -14.89
C CYS A 672 -1.18 -8.09 -13.56
N LYS A 673 -2.10 -9.06 -13.64
CA LYS A 673 -2.35 -10.04 -12.58
C LYS A 673 -1.13 -10.97 -12.49
N ALA A 674 -0.90 -11.67 -11.38
CA ALA A 674 0.09 -12.75 -11.38
C ALA A 674 -0.39 -13.89 -12.30
N PHE A 675 0.45 -14.33 -13.24
CA PHE A 675 0.11 -15.36 -14.23
C PHE A 675 1.37 -16.10 -14.73
N GLU A 676 1.15 -17.28 -15.29
CA GLU A 676 2.17 -18.13 -15.89
C GLU A 676 1.81 -18.48 -17.34
N VAL A 677 2.82 -18.55 -18.19
CA VAL A 677 2.66 -18.94 -19.59
C VAL A 677 3.75 -19.89 -20.03
N THR A 678 3.34 -20.97 -20.68
CA THR A 678 4.24 -22.03 -21.15
C THR A 678 4.08 -22.20 -22.66
N PHE A 679 5.20 -22.11 -23.37
CA PHE A 679 5.29 -22.29 -24.82
C PHE A 679 5.86 -23.69 -25.10
N ILE A 680 5.09 -24.52 -25.79
CA ILE A 680 5.40 -25.93 -26.03
C ILE A 680 5.31 -26.20 -27.53
N ARG A 681 6.25 -26.99 -28.07
CA ARG A 681 6.17 -27.43 -29.46
C ARG A 681 5.16 -28.56 -29.57
N HIS A 682 4.11 -28.34 -30.34
CA HIS A 682 3.00 -29.25 -30.55
C HIS A 682 3.08 -29.85 -31.97
N LYS A 683 3.57 -31.09 -32.09
CA LYS A 683 3.50 -31.82 -33.37
C LYS A 683 2.07 -32.32 -33.60
N GLN A 684 1.38 -31.83 -34.63
CA GLN A 684 0.15 -32.47 -35.08
C GLN A 684 0.49 -33.87 -35.62
N LYS A 685 -0.23 -34.91 -35.14
CA LYS A 685 -0.18 -36.24 -35.77
C LYS A 685 -0.90 -36.13 -37.11
N GLU A 686 -0.17 -36.25 -38.22
CA GLU A 686 -0.78 -36.51 -39.53
C GLU A 686 -1.53 -37.85 -39.42
N GLN A 687 -2.84 -37.82 -39.69
CA GLN A 687 -3.62 -39.02 -39.94
C GLN A 687 -3.15 -39.57 -41.29
N GLU A 688 -2.30 -40.60 -41.27
CA GLU A 688 -2.08 -41.46 -42.42
C GLU A 688 -3.43 -42.10 -42.78
N GLY A 689 -3.97 -41.70 -43.93
CA GLY A 689 -5.14 -42.31 -44.53
C GLY A 689 -4.81 -43.74 -44.94
N ASP A 690 -5.30 -44.69 -44.16
CA ASP A 690 -5.24 -46.11 -44.50
C ASP A 690 -6.24 -46.37 -45.64
N SER A 691 -5.72 -46.30 -46.87
CA SER A 691 -6.39 -46.77 -48.07
C SER A 691 -5.90 -48.20 -48.33
N HIS A 692 -6.62 -49.16 -47.79
CA HIS A 692 -6.48 -50.56 -48.18
C HIS A 692 -7.61 -50.94 -49.13
N GLU A 693 -7.22 -51.19 -50.39
CA GLU A 693 -7.93 -52.01 -51.38
C GLU A 693 -8.28 -53.41 -50.85
#